data_AF-A0A452IYI4-F1
#
_entry.id   AF-A0A452IYI4-F1
#
_cell.length_a   1.000
_cell.length_b   1.000
_cell.length_c   1.000
_cell.angle_alpha   90.00
_cell.angle_beta   90.00
_cell.angle_gamma   90.00
#
_symmetry.space_group_name_H-M   'P 1'
#
loop_
_entity.id
_entity.type
_entity.pdbx_description
1 polymer ?
#
loop_
_entity_poly.entity_id
_entity_poly.type
_entity_poly.pdbx_seq_one_letter_code
_entity_poly.pdbx_strand_id
1 'polypeptide(L)'
;VCILIFCPLNVFPLKSEKNETETGSQRIRPVFEDDAVFGRQISYQHAAVHIPTDIYEGSTIVLNELNWTGALDEVFKKNREEDPTLLWQVFGSATGLARYYPASPWVDKSRTPNKIDLYDVRRRPWYIQGAASPKDMLILVDASGSVSGLTLKLIRTSVIEMLETLSDDDFVNVVSFNNNAQNVSCFNHLVQANVRNKKKLKEAVYKISAKGITDYKKGFIYAFQQLQNHSGSRANCNKIIMLFTDGGEERAQEIFNTYNKDKKVRVFTFSVGQHNYDKGPIQWMACQNKGTEYLDVLGRPMVLAGDKAKQVQWTNVYLDALELGLVITGTLPVFNRTVDQQGNKNQLILGVMGVDVSLEDIKKLTPRFTLCPNGYYFAIDPNGYVLLHPDLKPKNRKSQEPVTLDFLDAELENDIKVEIRKKMIDGESGERTFKTLVKSQDERYIDKGNRTYTWTAVNGTDYSLALVLPSYSFYYIKAKIEEPITQARCNFGLKLNSETLKIDHFDEAGYTFIAPREYCNDVKVSVNNTEFLLNFNEFIDRNTPNSPSCNTDMVIRVLLDAGFTNELVQNYWSKQSLNGVVAQFVVTDGGITRVYPKRAGDDWTENPETYEVSFYKRSLDNDNYIFTAPYYNKSDASSYETGIMVSKAVEITIGGKLLKPAGEMQWSTPRYVWQCPFPLRVLSPITPKSNNPKVSGQCHPR
;
A
#
# COMPACT_ATOMS: atom_id res chain seq x y z
N VAL A 1 21.68 19.25 -4.16
CA VAL A 1 21.77 20.68 -3.79
C VAL A 1 21.91 21.50 -5.07
N CYS A 2 20.78 21.79 -5.72
CA CYS A 2 20.72 22.78 -6.81
C CYS A 2 20.27 24.09 -6.15
N ILE A 3 21.21 25.02 -6.00
CA ILE A 3 20.94 26.34 -5.42
C ILE A 3 20.30 27.20 -6.51
N LEU A 4 19.05 27.57 -6.28
CA LEU A 4 18.41 28.73 -6.91
C LEU A 4 19.27 29.96 -6.63
N ILE A 5 19.67 30.65 -7.70
CA ILE A 5 20.54 31.82 -7.67
C ILE A 5 19.83 32.95 -6.91
N PHE A 6 20.26 33.22 -5.67
CA PHE A 6 20.05 34.51 -5.01
C PHE A 6 21.27 35.41 -5.27
N CYS A 7 20.99 36.68 -5.54
CA CYS A 7 21.94 37.78 -5.74
C CYS A 7 22.93 37.88 -4.55
N PRO A 8 24.23 38.18 -4.76
CA PRO A 8 25.22 38.13 -3.69
C PRO A 8 25.05 39.33 -2.75
N LEU A 9 24.77 39.06 -1.47
CA LEU A 9 24.95 40.01 -0.37
C LEU A 9 26.27 39.68 0.35
N ASN A 10 27.11 40.70 0.49
CA ASN A 10 28.45 40.66 1.07
C ASN A 10 28.48 40.00 2.46
N VAL A 11 29.44 39.09 2.65
CA VAL A 11 29.74 38.43 3.93
C VAL A 11 30.63 39.36 4.77
N PHE A 12 30.14 39.82 5.91
CA PHE A 12 30.96 40.32 7.02
C PHE A 12 30.93 39.31 8.17
N PRO A 13 32.05 39.02 8.85
CA PRO A 13 32.07 38.10 9.98
C PRO A 13 31.66 38.84 11.26
N LEU A 14 30.64 38.36 11.96
CA LEU A 14 30.32 38.83 13.31
C LEU A 14 30.35 37.67 14.30
N LYS A 15 31.17 37.88 15.33
CA LYS A 15 31.47 37.00 16.45
C LYS A 15 30.22 36.63 17.24
N SER A 16 30.28 35.44 17.85
CA SER A 16 29.29 34.93 18.79
C SER A 16 29.21 35.78 20.06
N GLU A 17 28.07 36.40 20.30
CA GLU A 17 27.61 36.71 21.66
C GLU A 17 26.15 36.29 21.78
N LYS A 18 25.90 35.41 22.76
CA LYS A 18 24.57 34.96 23.16
C LYS A 18 23.83 36.15 23.76
N ASN A 19 22.70 36.54 23.16
CA ASN A 19 21.66 37.30 23.84
C ASN A 19 20.31 36.63 23.59
N GLU A 20 19.76 36.04 24.65
CA GLU A 20 18.40 35.52 24.74
C GLU A 20 17.41 36.68 24.64
N THR A 21 17.00 37.02 23.42
CA THR A 21 15.78 37.80 23.16
C THR A 21 15.13 37.27 21.87
N GLU A 22 14.53 36.09 21.94
CA GLU A 22 13.74 35.53 20.84
C GLU A 22 12.42 36.31 20.70
N THR A 23 12.36 37.21 19.72
CA THR A 23 11.12 37.66 19.11
C THR A 23 11.03 37.04 17.71
N GLY A 24 10.12 36.07 17.52
CA GLY A 24 9.93 35.39 16.23
C GLY A 24 9.02 34.14 16.30
N SER A 25 7.70 34.36 16.27
CA SER A 25 6.59 33.38 16.42
C SER A 25 6.31 32.90 17.86
N GLN A 26 5.11 33.22 18.35
CA GLN A 26 4.59 32.66 19.60
C GLN A 26 4.21 31.19 19.35
N ARG A 27 5.02 30.25 19.83
CA ARG A 27 4.71 28.81 19.72
C ARG A 27 3.64 28.41 20.72
N ILE A 28 2.61 27.70 20.26
CA ILE A 28 1.55 27.14 21.09
C ILE A 28 2.07 25.88 21.78
N ARG A 29 1.73 25.71 23.06
CA ARG A 29 1.90 24.44 23.79
C ARG A 29 0.53 23.76 23.90
N PRO A 30 0.15 22.92 22.94
CA PRO A 30 -1.14 22.24 22.98
C PRO A 30 -1.16 21.14 24.06
N VAL A 31 -2.36 20.83 24.54
CA VAL A 31 -2.61 19.61 25.30
C VAL A 31 -2.83 18.49 24.29
N PHE A 32 -2.04 17.43 24.41
CA PHE A 32 -2.16 16.25 23.58
C PHE A 32 -2.84 15.11 24.33
N GLU A 33 -3.79 14.46 23.67
CA GLU A 33 -4.52 13.30 24.17
C GLU A 33 -4.27 12.11 23.23
N ASP A 34 -4.19 10.91 23.79
CA ASP A 34 -4.03 9.69 23.01
C ASP A 34 -5.34 9.35 22.29
N ASP A 35 -5.29 9.24 20.96
CA ASP A 35 -6.45 8.93 20.13
C ASP A 35 -6.25 7.57 19.43
N ALA A 36 -7.27 6.72 19.55
CA ALA A 36 -7.23 5.36 19.01
C ALA A 36 -7.35 5.31 17.47
N VAL A 37 -8.03 6.28 16.85
CA VAL A 37 -8.21 6.36 15.39
C VAL A 37 -6.89 6.72 14.71
N PHE A 38 -6.16 7.69 15.29
CA PHE A 38 -4.87 8.12 14.76
C PHE A 38 -3.69 7.27 15.27
N GLY A 39 -3.89 6.48 16.32
CA GLY A 39 -2.85 5.67 16.95
C GLY A 39 -1.74 6.51 17.58
N ARG A 40 -2.02 7.76 17.96
CA ARG A 40 -1.04 8.72 18.46
C ARG A 40 -1.67 9.86 19.26
N GLN A 41 -0.78 10.65 19.86
CA GLN A 41 -1.10 11.88 20.57
C GLN A 41 -1.52 12.99 19.60
N ILE A 42 -2.72 13.53 19.80
CA ILE A 42 -3.30 14.59 18.98
C ILE A 42 -3.95 15.69 19.82
N SER A 43 -4.16 16.85 19.20
CA SER A 43 -4.85 17.99 19.79
C SER A 43 -5.86 18.54 18.79
N TYR A 44 -7.14 18.46 19.14
CA TYR A 44 -8.26 18.95 18.32
C TYR A 44 -8.46 20.48 18.39
N GLN A 45 -7.67 21.19 19.21
CA GLN A 45 -7.82 22.63 19.41
C GLN A 45 -7.20 23.47 18.29
N HIS A 46 -6.14 22.99 17.65
CA HIS A 46 -5.36 23.74 16.67
C HIS A 46 -4.84 22.82 15.57
N ALA A 47 -4.44 23.39 14.43
CA ALA A 47 -3.66 22.67 13.42
C ALA A 47 -2.16 22.73 13.77
N ALA A 48 -1.42 21.70 13.37
CA ALA A 48 0.04 21.70 13.40
C ALA A 48 0.59 22.22 12.07
N VAL A 49 1.79 22.79 12.12
CA VAL A 49 2.49 23.27 10.93
C VAL A 49 3.83 22.56 10.81
N HIS A 50 4.07 21.97 9.65
CA HIS A 50 5.35 21.44 9.23
C HIS A 50 6.06 22.46 8.33
N ILE A 51 7.32 22.72 8.66
CA ILE A 51 8.23 23.54 7.85
C ILE A 51 9.44 22.66 7.51
N PRO A 52 9.77 22.46 6.22
CA PRO A 52 10.95 21.73 5.79
C PRO A 52 12.23 22.27 6.44
N THR A 53 13.18 21.37 6.72
CA THR A 53 14.42 21.71 7.46
C THR A 53 15.34 22.68 6.73
N ASP A 54 15.22 22.81 5.41
CA ASP A 54 15.97 23.74 4.56
C ASP A 54 15.32 25.12 4.42
N ILE A 55 14.12 25.33 4.97
CA ILE A 55 13.39 26.60 4.92
C ILE A 55 13.46 27.31 6.27
N TYR A 56 13.88 28.59 6.25
CA TYR A 56 13.95 29.41 7.46
C TYR A 56 12.56 29.92 7.88
N GLU A 57 12.12 29.52 9.07
CA GLU A 57 10.79 29.86 9.64
C GLU A 57 10.55 31.37 9.81
N GLY A 58 11.61 32.15 10.05
CA GLY A 58 11.53 33.61 10.22
C GLY A 58 11.49 34.42 8.91
N SER A 59 11.49 33.75 7.75
CA SER A 59 11.36 34.43 6.46
C SER A 59 10.01 35.13 6.35
N THR A 60 9.99 36.34 5.78
CA THR A 60 8.75 37.13 5.58
C THR A 60 7.71 36.38 4.74
N ILE A 61 8.16 35.58 3.77
CA ILE A 61 7.29 34.73 2.95
C ILE A 61 6.58 33.69 3.83
N VAL A 62 7.32 33.01 4.71
CA VAL A 62 6.79 31.97 5.59
C VAL A 62 5.88 32.57 6.67
N LEU A 63 6.25 33.71 7.25
CA LEU A 63 5.43 34.41 8.23
C LEU A 63 4.08 34.86 7.65
N ASN A 64 4.08 35.34 6.40
CA ASN A 64 2.84 35.69 5.70
C ASN A 64 1.96 34.46 5.46
N GLU A 65 2.55 33.32 5.06
CA GLU A 65 1.84 32.05 4.90
C GLU A 65 1.21 31.59 6.22
N LEU A 66 1.97 31.61 7.32
CA LEU A 66 1.48 31.27 8.65
C LEU A 66 0.30 32.13 9.09
N ASN A 67 0.30 33.41 8.71
CA ASN A 67 -0.75 34.36 9.06
C ASN A 67 -2.07 34.06 8.34
N TRP A 68 -2.06 33.99 7.00
CA TRP A 68 -3.31 33.79 6.25
C TRP A 68 -3.83 32.35 6.36
N THR A 69 -2.95 31.34 6.44
CA THR A 69 -3.37 29.95 6.67
C THR A 69 -3.96 29.72 8.06
N GLY A 70 -3.80 30.69 8.98
CA GLY A 70 -4.47 30.75 10.29
C GLY A 70 -5.97 30.52 10.25
N ALA A 71 -6.63 31.03 9.20
CA ALA A 71 -8.08 30.91 9.05
C ALA A 71 -8.57 29.48 8.74
N LEU A 72 -7.69 28.57 8.32
CA LEU A 72 -8.06 27.20 7.98
C LEU A 72 -8.44 26.38 9.23
N ASP A 73 -7.90 26.73 10.39
CA ASP A 73 -8.16 26.01 11.65
C ASP A 73 -9.65 25.95 12.00
N GLU A 74 -10.42 27.01 11.73
CA GLU A 74 -11.88 27.02 11.96
C GLU A 74 -12.62 26.09 11.01
N VAL A 75 -12.20 26.04 9.74
CA VAL A 75 -12.80 25.18 8.72
C VAL A 75 -12.47 23.72 9.01
N PHE A 76 -11.23 23.41 9.40
CA PHE A 76 -10.81 22.06 9.76
C PHE A 76 -11.61 21.48 10.92
N LYS A 77 -11.86 22.30 11.95
CA LYS A 77 -12.73 21.94 13.07
C LYS A 77 -14.15 21.66 12.60
N LYS A 78 -14.73 22.56 11.81
CA LYS A 78 -16.09 22.41 11.30
C LYS A 78 -16.27 21.11 10.50
N ASN A 79 -15.30 20.76 9.65
CA ASN A 79 -15.36 19.52 8.86
C ASN A 79 -15.37 18.28 9.75
N ARG A 80 -14.61 18.28 10.85
CA ARG A 80 -14.55 17.17 11.82
C ARG A 80 -15.78 17.14 12.73
N GLU A 81 -16.35 18.29 13.06
CA GLU A 81 -17.63 18.38 13.77
C GLU A 81 -18.78 17.82 12.92
N GLU A 82 -18.72 17.98 11.61
CA GLU A 82 -19.65 17.38 10.65
C GLU A 82 -19.40 15.88 10.45
N ASP A 83 -18.13 15.46 10.35
CA ASP A 83 -17.72 14.06 10.20
C ASP A 83 -16.62 13.63 11.20
N PRO A 84 -16.99 12.94 12.29
CA PRO A 84 -16.05 12.40 13.28
C PRO A 84 -15.19 11.22 12.80
N THR A 85 -15.32 10.78 11.55
CA THR A 85 -14.48 9.71 10.97
C THR A 85 -13.32 10.26 10.12
N LEU A 86 -13.35 11.55 9.79
CA LEU A 86 -12.39 12.22 8.92
C LEU A 86 -10.96 12.23 9.51
N LEU A 87 -9.99 11.67 8.77
CA LEU A 87 -8.59 11.58 9.18
C LEU A 87 -7.83 12.92 8.98
N TRP A 88 -6.57 12.87 8.55
CA TRP A 88 -5.77 14.07 8.36
C TRP A 88 -6.38 14.98 7.29
N GLN A 89 -6.58 16.24 7.67
CA GLN A 89 -6.86 17.33 6.75
C GLN A 89 -5.58 18.14 6.60
N VAL A 90 -5.08 18.31 5.37
CA VAL A 90 -3.80 18.99 5.12
C VAL A 90 -3.92 20.04 4.04
N PHE A 91 -3.28 21.18 4.27
CA PHE A 91 -2.97 22.16 3.23
C PHE A 91 -1.46 22.19 3.00
N GLY A 92 -1.02 21.84 1.80
CA GLY A 92 0.34 22.04 1.36
C GLY A 92 0.46 23.36 0.60
N SER A 93 1.27 24.29 1.09
CA SER A 93 1.56 25.56 0.43
C SER A 93 2.60 25.39 -0.68
N ALA A 94 2.50 26.18 -1.74
CA ALA A 94 3.54 26.31 -2.77
C ALA A 94 4.89 26.77 -2.22
N THR A 95 4.89 27.40 -1.04
CA THR A 95 6.12 27.81 -0.33
C THR A 95 6.86 26.66 0.34
N GLY A 96 6.23 25.48 0.48
CA GLY A 96 6.80 24.30 1.14
C GLY A 96 6.27 24.05 2.55
N LEU A 97 5.55 25.02 3.14
CA LEU A 97 4.85 24.86 4.42
C LEU A 97 3.66 23.90 4.27
N ALA A 98 3.45 23.02 5.25
CA ALA A 98 2.24 22.20 5.33
C ALA A 98 1.52 22.42 6.66
N ARG A 99 0.21 22.65 6.63
CA ARG A 99 -0.63 22.76 7.82
C ARG A 99 -1.60 21.60 7.87
N TYR A 100 -1.66 20.86 8.96
CA TYR A 100 -2.51 19.69 9.10
C TYR A 100 -3.29 19.67 10.43
N TYR A 101 -4.49 19.11 10.39
CA TYR A 101 -5.40 19.00 11.52
C TYR A 101 -5.89 17.55 11.70
N PRO A 102 -6.02 17.04 12.94
CA PRO A 102 -5.68 17.68 14.21
C PRO A 102 -4.16 17.88 14.41
N ALA A 103 -3.75 18.71 15.38
CA ALA A 103 -2.32 18.90 15.63
C ALA A 103 -1.71 17.65 16.29
N SER A 104 -0.53 17.24 15.83
CA SER A 104 0.22 16.13 16.42
C SER A 104 1.72 16.42 16.34
N PRO A 105 2.56 15.95 17.30
CA PRO A 105 4.00 16.07 17.15
C PRO A 105 4.49 15.28 15.92
N TRP A 106 5.37 15.91 15.13
CA TRP A 106 6.00 15.26 13.98
C TRP A 106 6.89 14.09 14.41
N VAL A 107 6.96 13.05 13.57
CA VAL A 107 7.64 11.77 13.86
C VAL A 107 9.14 11.94 14.06
N ASP A 108 9.81 12.64 13.14
CA ASP A 108 11.24 12.92 13.21
C ASP A 108 11.44 14.34 13.74
N LYS A 109 11.73 14.46 15.04
CA LYS A 109 12.06 15.77 15.61
C LYS A 109 13.43 16.19 15.09
N SER A 110 13.52 17.36 14.47
CA SER A 110 14.78 17.97 13.99
C SER A 110 15.91 18.00 15.03
N ARG A 111 15.60 17.85 16.33
CA ARG A 111 16.54 17.84 17.45
C ARG A 111 17.02 16.45 17.90
N THR A 112 16.53 15.33 17.33
CA THR A 112 17.11 14.01 17.61
C THR A 112 18.38 13.80 16.77
N PRO A 113 19.56 13.59 17.39
CA PRO A 113 20.86 13.75 16.73
C PRO A 113 21.17 12.81 15.56
N ASN A 114 20.36 11.77 15.32
CA ASN A 114 20.64 10.73 14.32
C ASN A 114 19.59 10.59 13.20
N LYS A 115 18.56 11.45 13.14
CA LYS A 115 17.58 11.44 12.04
C LYS A 115 17.22 12.86 11.63
N ILE A 116 17.54 13.21 10.38
CA ILE A 116 17.16 14.48 9.77
C ILE A 116 15.89 14.24 8.98
N ASP A 117 14.87 15.06 9.24
CA ASP A 117 13.65 15.07 8.45
C ASP A 117 13.91 15.70 7.06
N LEU A 118 13.67 14.90 6.02
CA LEU A 118 13.79 15.29 4.61
C LEU A 118 12.41 15.51 3.97
N TYR A 119 11.36 15.67 4.78
CA TYR A 119 10.02 15.90 4.29
C TYR A 119 9.87 17.30 3.67
N ASP A 120 9.41 17.33 2.42
CA ASP A 120 8.94 18.52 1.72
C ASP A 120 7.58 18.19 1.10
N VAL A 121 6.56 19.00 1.38
CA VAL A 121 5.20 18.77 0.91
C VAL A 121 5.09 18.80 -0.61
N ARG A 122 5.92 19.61 -1.28
CA ARG A 122 5.86 19.80 -2.74
C ARG A 122 6.38 18.60 -3.52
N ARG A 123 7.13 17.72 -2.83
CA ARG A 123 7.65 16.48 -3.39
C ARG A 123 6.71 15.29 -3.18
N ARG A 124 5.61 15.49 -2.46
CA ARG A 124 4.68 14.40 -2.13
C ARG A 124 3.83 14.05 -3.35
N PRO A 125 3.59 12.76 -3.62
CA PRO A 125 2.77 12.33 -4.76
C PRO A 125 1.40 13.02 -4.80
N TRP A 126 0.73 13.13 -3.64
CA TRP A 126 -0.56 13.80 -3.52
C TRP A 126 -0.51 15.27 -3.92
N TYR A 127 0.54 15.98 -3.54
CA TYR A 127 0.71 17.38 -3.92
C TYR A 127 0.95 17.51 -5.42
N ILE A 128 1.84 16.69 -5.99
CA ILE A 128 2.21 16.76 -7.41
C ILE A 128 1.00 16.48 -8.31
N GLN A 129 0.20 15.47 -7.97
CA GLN A 129 -0.99 15.08 -8.72
C GLN A 129 -2.05 16.21 -8.70
N GLY A 130 -2.30 16.82 -7.54
CA GLY A 130 -3.23 17.95 -7.46
C GLY A 130 -2.69 19.25 -8.09
N ALA A 131 -1.37 19.44 -8.15
CA ALA A 131 -0.75 20.67 -8.64
C ALA A 131 -0.61 20.74 -10.17
N ALA A 132 -0.53 19.60 -10.86
CA ALA A 132 -0.28 19.56 -12.30
C ALA A 132 -0.99 18.38 -12.99
N SER A 133 -1.41 18.58 -14.23
CA SER A 133 -1.97 17.52 -15.05
C SER A 133 -0.90 16.54 -15.57
N PRO A 134 -1.27 15.30 -15.92
CA PRO A 134 -0.36 14.29 -16.48
C PRO A 134 0.46 14.82 -17.65
N LYS A 135 1.70 14.33 -17.80
CA LYS A 135 2.63 14.87 -18.81
C LYS A 135 3.47 13.81 -19.54
N ASP A 136 3.69 14.08 -20.82
CA ASP A 136 4.67 13.41 -21.66
C ASP A 136 5.97 14.20 -21.61
N MET A 137 6.93 13.71 -20.82
CA MET A 137 8.19 14.39 -20.55
C MET A 137 9.37 13.68 -21.21
N LEU A 138 10.16 14.41 -21.99
CA LEU A 138 11.41 13.92 -22.53
C LEU A 138 12.60 14.64 -21.91
N ILE A 139 13.49 13.88 -21.28
CA ILE A 139 14.71 14.40 -20.67
C ILE A 139 15.87 14.28 -21.66
N LEU A 140 16.44 15.40 -22.05
CA LEU A 140 17.65 15.51 -22.84
C LEU A 140 18.85 15.77 -21.93
N VAL A 141 19.85 14.92 -22.03
CA VAL A 141 21.10 15.00 -21.27
C VAL A 141 22.25 15.29 -22.21
N ASP A 142 22.92 16.42 -22.01
CA ASP A 142 24.18 16.70 -22.70
C ASP A 142 25.26 15.74 -22.17
N ALA A 143 25.86 14.99 -23.09
CA ALA A 143 26.93 14.03 -22.84
C ALA A 143 28.22 14.38 -23.61
N SER A 144 28.39 15.66 -23.98
CA SER A 144 29.61 16.19 -24.57
C SER A 144 30.80 16.14 -23.61
N GLY A 145 32.01 16.38 -24.13
CA GLY A 145 33.22 16.39 -23.31
C GLY A 145 33.25 17.52 -22.26
N SER A 146 32.53 18.63 -22.47
CA SER A 146 32.53 19.80 -21.58
C SER A 146 31.92 19.49 -20.21
N VAL A 147 30.86 18.68 -20.19
CA VAL A 147 30.18 18.30 -18.95
C VAL A 147 30.96 17.26 -18.12
N SER A 148 32.10 16.76 -18.60
CA SER A 148 32.86 15.73 -17.89
C SER A 148 33.30 16.17 -16.47
N GLY A 149 33.36 15.22 -15.52
CA GLY A 149 33.72 15.50 -14.13
C GLY A 149 32.52 15.84 -13.23
N LEU A 150 32.61 16.93 -12.47
CA LEU A 150 31.60 17.30 -11.45
C LEU A 150 30.24 17.61 -12.08
N THR A 151 30.21 18.28 -13.23
CA THR A 151 28.96 18.67 -13.90
C THR A 151 28.14 17.46 -14.31
N LEU A 152 28.73 16.45 -14.94
CA LEU A 152 28.05 15.20 -15.30
C LEU A 152 27.53 14.49 -14.05
N LYS A 153 28.29 14.48 -12.94
CA LYS A 153 27.82 13.91 -11.67
C LYS A 153 26.55 14.62 -11.19
N LEU A 154 26.54 15.95 -11.21
CA LEU A 154 25.39 16.76 -10.82
C LEU A 154 24.20 16.58 -11.78
N ILE A 155 24.43 16.48 -13.09
CA ILE A 155 23.39 16.21 -14.09
C ILE A 155 22.75 14.85 -13.82
N ARG A 156 23.54 13.79 -13.63
CA ARG A 156 23.02 12.45 -13.31
C ARG A 156 22.13 12.48 -12.07
N THR A 157 22.59 13.10 -10.99
CA THR A 157 21.77 13.26 -9.77
C THR A 157 20.51 14.06 -10.04
N SER A 158 20.59 15.17 -10.77
CA SER A 158 19.43 16.03 -11.07
C SER A 158 18.37 15.31 -11.90
N VAL A 159 18.78 14.51 -12.89
CA VAL A 159 17.86 13.68 -13.70
C VAL A 159 17.20 12.61 -12.84
N ILE A 160 17.94 11.97 -11.92
CA ILE A 160 17.39 10.97 -11.00
C ILE A 160 16.35 11.60 -10.07
N GLU A 161 16.66 12.74 -9.47
CA GLU A 161 15.73 13.50 -8.63
C GLU A 161 14.50 13.96 -9.43
N MET A 162 14.68 14.36 -10.69
CA MET A 162 13.58 14.73 -11.57
C MET A 162 12.66 13.54 -11.87
N LEU A 163 13.20 12.34 -12.07
CA LEU A 163 12.40 11.12 -12.24
C LEU A 163 11.56 10.80 -11.00
N GLU A 164 11.99 11.18 -9.78
CA GLU A 164 11.17 11.00 -8.57
C GLU A 164 9.92 11.88 -8.57
N THR A 165 9.92 13.00 -9.29
CA THR A 165 8.76 13.90 -9.39
C THR A 165 7.65 13.40 -10.31
N LEU A 166 7.88 12.30 -11.03
CA LEU A 166 6.93 11.74 -11.98
C LEU A 166 6.01 10.72 -11.30
N SER A 167 4.70 10.85 -11.56
CA SER A 167 3.67 9.92 -11.14
C SER A 167 3.47 8.80 -12.17
N ASP A 168 2.68 7.78 -11.82
CA ASP A 168 2.37 6.69 -12.74
C ASP A 168 1.54 7.13 -13.97
N ASP A 169 0.84 8.26 -13.90
CA ASP A 169 0.11 8.82 -15.05
C ASP A 169 1.01 9.57 -16.05
N ASP A 170 2.27 9.82 -15.66
CA ASP A 170 3.25 10.48 -16.50
C ASP A 170 3.99 9.50 -17.41
N PHE A 171 4.39 9.97 -18.59
CA PHE A 171 5.19 9.20 -19.54
C PHE A 171 6.54 9.85 -19.75
N VAL A 172 7.61 9.06 -19.69
CA VAL A 172 8.98 9.56 -19.73
C VAL A 172 9.91 8.71 -20.57
N ASN A 173 10.88 9.37 -21.20
CA ASN A 173 12.07 8.73 -21.74
C ASN A 173 13.27 9.69 -21.57
N VAL A 174 14.48 9.12 -21.55
CA VAL A 174 15.72 9.85 -21.37
C VAL A 174 16.63 9.63 -22.59
N VAL A 175 17.02 10.72 -23.21
CA VAL A 175 17.88 10.78 -24.39
C VAL A 175 19.18 11.47 -24.01
N SER A 176 20.31 10.88 -24.37
CA SER A 176 21.60 11.54 -24.29
C SER A 176 22.05 11.98 -25.68
N PHE A 177 22.72 13.12 -25.76
CA PHE A 177 23.24 13.63 -27.02
C PHE A 177 24.67 14.16 -26.87
N ASN A 178 25.43 13.99 -27.95
CA ASN A 178 26.75 14.56 -28.18
C ASN A 178 26.86 14.89 -29.67
N ASN A 179 27.73 14.20 -30.43
CA ASN A 179 27.76 14.25 -31.90
C ASN A 179 26.51 13.62 -32.53
N ASN A 180 25.83 12.71 -31.81
CA ASN A 180 24.58 12.05 -32.20
C ASN A 180 23.64 11.99 -30.98
N ALA A 181 22.35 11.77 -31.21
CA ALA A 181 21.35 11.59 -30.15
C ALA A 181 20.92 10.11 -30.08
N GLN A 182 20.83 9.56 -28.87
CA GLN A 182 20.42 8.18 -28.64
C GLN A 182 19.66 8.03 -27.31
N ASN A 183 18.79 7.02 -27.23
CA ASN A 183 18.14 6.67 -25.98
C ASN A 183 19.18 6.15 -24.98
N VAL A 184 19.06 6.57 -23.73
CA VAL A 184 19.99 6.15 -22.66
C VAL A 184 19.74 4.70 -22.24
N SER A 185 18.51 4.24 -22.39
CA SER A 185 18.04 2.92 -21.95
C SER A 185 17.62 2.03 -23.13
N CYS A 186 17.08 0.84 -22.82
CA CYS A 186 16.50 -0.05 -23.83
C CYS A 186 15.14 0.43 -24.38
N PHE A 187 14.59 1.53 -23.86
CA PHE A 187 13.32 2.08 -24.33
C PHE A 187 13.52 2.92 -25.60
N ASN A 188 12.69 2.64 -26.62
CA ASN A 188 12.72 3.34 -27.91
C ASN A 188 11.64 4.43 -28.06
N HIS A 189 10.77 4.55 -27.05
CA HIS A 189 9.62 5.45 -26.99
C HIS A 189 9.40 5.89 -25.53
N LEU A 190 8.48 6.83 -25.32
CA LEU A 190 8.02 7.24 -23.99
C LEU A 190 7.34 6.08 -23.28
N VAL A 191 7.77 5.77 -22.06
CA VAL A 191 7.18 4.71 -21.25
C VAL A 191 6.53 5.29 -20.01
N GLN A 192 5.52 4.61 -19.48
CA GLN A 192 4.87 5.00 -18.24
C GLN A 192 5.91 5.07 -17.11
N ALA A 193 5.87 6.14 -16.32
CA ALA A 193 6.82 6.43 -15.26
C ALA A 193 6.55 5.63 -13.97
N ASN A 194 6.27 4.34 -14.12
CA ASN A 194 6.10 3.42 -12.99
C ASN A 194 7.42 3.15 -12.25
N VAL A 195 7.34 2.59 -11.03
CA VAL A 195 8.51 2.32 -10.17
C VAL A 195 9.58 1.49 -10.89
N ARG A 196 9.17 0.49 -11.68
CA ARG A 196 10.08 -0.41 -12.42
C ARG A 196 10.82 0.30 -13.56
N ASN A 197 10.11 1.06 -14.38
CA ASN A 197 10.64 1.80 -15.52
C ASN A 197 11.53 2.95 -15.04
N LYS A 198 11.10 3.70 -14.01
CA LYS A 198 11.93 4.72 -13.36
C LYS A 198 13.23 4.13 -12.86
N LYS A 199 13.21 2.97 -12.18
CA LYS A 199 14.42 2.29 -11.74
C LYS A 199 15.36 1.95 -12.91
N LYS A 200 14.83 1.45 -14.02
CA LYS A 200 15.62 1.15 -15.23
C LYS A 200 16.23 2.39 -15.87
N LEU A 201 15.48 3.50 -15.93
CA LEU A 201 15.98 4.78 -16.41
C LEU A 201 17.08 5.33 -15.48
N LYS A 202 16.90 5.28 -14.15
CA LYS A 202 17.91 5.68 -13.17
C LYS A 202 19.21 4.87 -13.34
N GLU A 203 19.12 3.54 -13.45
CA GLU A 203 20.26 2.64 -13.71
C GLU A 203 21.02 3.01 -14.99
N ALA A 204 20.29 3.39 -16.05
CA ALA A 204 20.87 3.75 -17.33
C ALA A 204 21.52 5.15 -17.29
N VAL A 205 20.90 6.12 -16.62
CA VAL A 205 21.44 7.49 -16.41
C VAL A 205 22.77 7.45 -15.67
N TYR A 206 22.91 6.58 -14.67
CA TYR A 206 24.18 6.42 -13.95
C TYR A 206 25.36 5.99 -14.84
N LYS A 207 25.08 5.30 -15.96
CA LYS A 207 26.10 4.76 -16.87
C LYS A 207 26.50 5.73 -17.99
N ILE A 208 25.84 6.87 -18.15
CA ILE A 208 26.14 7.85 -19.21
C ILE A 208 27.58 8.34 -19.09
N SER A 209 28.39 8.26 -20.14
CA SER A 209 29.76 8.80 -20.15
C SER A 209 29.89 10.00 -21.08
N ALA A 210 30.59 11.04 -20.64
CA ALA A 210 30.80 12.27 -21.39
C ALA A 210 31.92 12.11 -22.44
N LYS A 211 31.60 12.25 -23.73
CA LYS A 211 32.54 12.18 -24.87
C LYS A 211 31.98 12.94 -26.07
N GLY A 212 32.87 13.55 -26.86
CA GLY A 212 32.49 14.21 -28.12
C GLY A 212 32.15 15.69 -27.97
N ILE A 213 31.52 16.25 -29.01
CA ILE A 213 31.13 17.66 -29.15
C ILE A 213 29.62 17.78 -28.93
N THR A 214 29.14 18.96 -28.55
CA THR A 214 27.72 19.25 -28.34
C THR A 214 27.04 19.62 -29.66
N ASP A 215 25.98 18.88 -30.04
CA ASP A 215 25.11 19.22 -31.17
C ASP A 215 23.65 19.33 -30.71
N TYR A 216 23.21 20.56 -30.43
CA TYR A 216 21.83 20.83 -30.00
C TYR A 216 20.80 20.52 -31.09
N LYS A 217 21.14 20.68 -32.36
CA LYS A 217 20.18 20.47 -33.46
C LYS A 217 19.75 19.02 -33.52
N LYS A 218 20.71 18.09 -33.53
CA LYS A 218 20.42 16.65 -33.52
C LYS A 218 19.68 16.21 -32.27
N GLY A 219 20.07 16.74 -31.10
CA GLY A 219 19.38 16.49 -29.84
C GLY A 219 17.90 16.84 -29.93
N PHE A 220 17.58 18.08 -30.33
CA PHE A 220 16.19 18.54 -30.42
C PHE A 220 15.40 17.87 -31.56
N ILE A 221 16.00 17.59 -32.71
CA ILE A 221 15.33 16.84 -33.80
C ILE A 221 14.88 15.48 -33.29
N TYR A 222 15.77 14.73 -32.63
CA TYR A 222 15.43 13.43 -32.07
C TYR A 222 14.35 13.54 -30.98
N ALA A 223 14.43 14.59 -30.16
CA ALA A 223 13.44 14.86 -29.12
C ALA A 223 12.03 15.08 -29.67
N PHE A 224 11.90 15.90 -30.72
CA PHE A 224 10.62 16.14 -31.36
C PHE A 224 10.08 14.90 -32.07
N GLN A 225 10.94 14.11 -32.70
CA GLN A 225 10.54 12.83 -33.29
C GLN A 225 9.99 11.85 -32.25
N GLN A 226 10.63 11.75 -31.08
CA GLN A 226 10.14 10.95 -29.96
C GLN A 226 8.78 11.44 -29.45
N LEU A 227 8.60 12.76 -29.31
CA LEU A 227 7.34 13.37 -28.88
C LEU A 227 6.23 13.34 -29.96
N GLN A 228 6.56 13.10 -31.22
CA GLN A 228 5.61 12.91 -32.32
C GLN A 228 5.29 11.45 -32.59
N ASN A 229 6.04 10.51 -32.02
CA ASN A 229 5.75 9.09 -32.17
C ASN A 229 4.48 8.71 -31.38
N HIS A 230 3.50 8.11 -32.07
CA HIS A 230 2.21 7.70 -31.49
C HIS A 230 2.10 6.16 -31.40
N SER A 231 3.20 5.42 -31.56
CA SER A 231 3.17 3.96 -31.59
C SER A 231 2.91 3.28 -30.23
N GLY A 232 2.82 4.04 -29.12
CA GLY A 232 2.59 3.53 -27.77
C GLY A 232 1.55 4.34 -26.99
N SER A 233 1.18 3.84 -25.80
CA SER A 233 0.32 4.56 -24.84
C SER A 233 1.01 5.84 -24.35
N ARG A 234 0.23 6.91 -24.14
CA ARG A 234 0.72 8.24 -23.77
C ARG A 234 -0.29 8.98 -22.91
N ALA A 235 0.19 9.96 -22.13
CA ALA A 235 -0.69 10.86 -21.40
C ALA A 235 -1.42 11.83 -22.34
N ASN A 236 -0.81 12.20 -23.48
CA ASN A 236 -1.38 13.09 -24.51
C ASN A 236 -1.85 14.47 -24.00
N CYS A 237 -1.44 14.87 -22.80
CA CYS A 237 -1.78 16.15 -22.21
C CYS A 237 -0.62 17.15 -22.41
N ASN A 238 0.23 17.36 -21.39
CA ASN A 238 1.35 18.29 -21.50
C ASN A 238 2.56 17.63 -22.18
N LYS A 239 3.07 18.21 -23.28
CA LYS A 239 4.30 17.75 -23.95
C LYS A 239 5.48 18.63 -23.56
N ILE A 240 6.52 18.02 -22.98
CA ILE A 240 7.62 18.75 -22.35
C ILE A 240 8.97 18.16 -22.77
N ILE A 241 9.92 19.04 -23.04
CA ILE A 241 11.35 18.70 -23.17
C ILE A 241 12.12 19.39 -22.05
N MET A 242 12.97 18.64 -21.36
CA MET A 242 13.92 19.17 -20.38
C MET A 242 15.34 18.92 -20.81
N LEU A 243 16.13 19.97 -21.00
CA LEU A 243 17.53 19.88 -21.35
C LEU A 243 18.42 20.13 -20.12
N PHE A 244 19.33 19.21 -19.81
CA PHE A 244 20.39 19.38 -18.81
C PHE A 244 21.75 19.51 -19.51
N THR A 245 22.43 20.64 -19.31
CA THR A 245 23.73 20.98 -19.93
C THR A 245 24.55 21.90 -19.03
N ASP A 246 25.82 22.10 -19.36
CA ASP A 246 26.70 23.12 -18.77
C ASP A 246 26.70 24.44 -19.56
N GLY A 247 25.89 24.59 -20.60
CA GLY A 247 25.80 25.84 -21.37
C GLY A 247 25.96 25.60 -22.86
N GLY A 248 25.87 26.66 -23.66
CA GLY A 248 25.93 26.48 -25.11
C GLY A 248 26.10 27.78 -25.85
N GLU A 249 26.82 27.72 -26.97
CA GLU A 249 27.06 28.86 -27.85
C GLU A 249 25.98 29.00 -28.94
N GLU A 250 25.37 27.88 -29.37
CA GLU A 250 24.40 27.87 -30.47
C GLU A 250 22.95 27.92 -29.98
N ARG A 251 22.13 28.75 -30.65
CA ARG A 251 20.67 28.74 -30.51
C ARG A 251 20.09 27.87 -31.63
N ALA A 252 19.44 26.75 -31.30
CA ALA A 252 18.80 25.85 -32.26
C ALA A 252 17.49 26.43 -32.86
N GLN A 253 17.50 27.70 -33.30
CA GLN A 253 16.30 28.47 -33.68
C GLN A 253 15.52 27.83 -34.83
N GLU A 254 16.24 27.33 -35.84
CA GLU A 254 15.67 26.66 -37.02
C GLU A 254 14.82 25.45 -36.63
N ILE A 255 15.26 24.68 -35.63
CA ILE A 255 14.56 23.48 -35.17
C ILE A 255 13.25 23.88 -34.48
N PHE A 256 13.27 24.89 -33.61
CA PHE A 256 12.06 25.36 -32.93
C PHE A 256 11.06 25.99 -33.91
N ASN A 257 11.52 26.72 -34.92
CA ASN A 257 10.65 27.28 -35.95
C ASN A 257 9.98 26.20 -36.82
N THR A 258 10.66 25.08 -37.05
CA THR A 258 10.14 23.97 -37.86
C THR A 258 9.22 23.05 -37.06
N TYR A 259 9.66 22.60 -35.88
CA TYR A 259 8.95 21.57 -35.10
C TYR A 259 7.99 22.11 -34.05
N ASN A 260 8.17 23.34 -33.56
CA ASN A 260 7.38 23.91 -32.45
C ASN A 260 6.90 25.34 -32.72
N LYS A 261 6.48 25.64 -33.95
CA LYS A 261 5.98 26.98 -34.36
C LYS A 261 4.82 27.48 -33.50
N ASP A 262 3.88 26.58 -33.19
CA ASP A 262 2.69 26.86 -32.36
C ASP A 262 2.99 26.88 -30.85
N LYS A 263 4.24 26.56 -30.45
CA LYS A 263 4.66 26.46 -29.04
C LYS A 263 3.80 25.49 -28.22
N LYS A 264 3.45 24.35 -28.83
CA LYS A 264 2.69 23.25 -28.20
C LYS A 264 3.57 22.48 -27.22
N VAL A 265 4.86 22.34 -27.51
CA VAL A 265 5.84 21.70 -26.63
C VAL A 265 6.51 22.76 -25.77
N ARG A 266 6.61 22.52 -24.46
CA ARG A 266 7.35 23.41 -23.54
C ARG A 266 8.78 22.92 -23.38
N VAL A 267 9.74 23.84 -23.42
CA VAL A 267 11.17 23.50 -23.35
C VAL A 267 11.78 24.16 -22.13
N PHE A 268 12.24 23.35 -21.17
CA PHE A 268 12.97 23.81 -20.00
C PHE A 268 14.45 23.51 -20.17
N THR A 269 15.31 24.44 -19.77
CA THR A 269 16.77 24.28 -19.86
C THR A 269 17.41 24.49 -18.50
N PHE A 270 18.26 23.56 -18.08
CA PHE A 270 18.97 23.57 -16.81
C PHE A 270 20.47 23.69 -17.07
N SER A 271 21.06 24.79 -16.59
CA SER A 271 22.51 24.96 -16.47
C SER A 271 22.96 24.36 -15.15
N VAL A 272 23.83 23.36 -15.21
CA VAL A 272 24.25 22.57 -14.03
C VAL A 272 25.75 22.71 -13.80
N GLY A 273 26.13 22.87 -12.54
CA GLY A 273 27.54 22.94 -12.13
C GLY A 273 28.11 24.35 -12.18
N GLN A 274 29.36 24.48 -11.73
CA GLN A 274 30.11 25.72 -11.79
C GLN A 274 31.00 25.70 -13.03
N HIS A 275 30.68 26.55 -14.00
CA HIS A 275 31.34 26.62 -15.29
C HIS A 275 31.31 28.05 -15.82
N ASN A 276 32.16 28.34 -16.81
CA ASN A 276 32.27 29.66 -17.44
C ASN A 276 31.59 29.73 -18.81
N TYR A 277 30.92 28.65 -19.26
CA TYR A 277 30.17 28.66 -20.52
C TYR A 277 28.97 29.61 -20.50
N ASP A 278 28.63 30.14 -21.68
CA ASP A 278 27.52 31.07 -21.85
C ASP A 278 26.16 30.40 -21.60
N LYS A 279 25.33 31.09 -20.82
CA LYS A 279 23.96 30.69 -20.46
C LYS A 279 22.91 31.42 -21.29
N GLY A 280 23.29 32.45 -22.05
CA GLY A 280 22.38 33.25 -22.86
C GLY A 280 21.57 32.42 -23.88
N PRO A 281 22.20 31.53 -24.67
CA PRO A 281 21.50 30.69 -25.64
C PRO A 281 20.47 29.74 -25.03
N ILE A 282 20.79 29.05 -23.92
CA ILE A 282 19.85 28.15 -23.24
C ILE A 282 18.70 28.92 -22.59
N GLN A 283 18.98 30.09 -21.99
CA GLN A 283 17.93 30.96 -21.46
C GLN A 283 16.97 31.43 -22.57
N TRP A 284 17.52 31.79 -23.74
CA TRP A 284 16.71 32.14 -24.91
C TRP A 284 15.81 30.98 -25.35
N MET A 285 16.31 29.74 -25.37
CA MET A 285 15.52 28.56 -25.71
C MET A 285 14.34 28.36 -24.74
N ALA A 286 14.56 28.51 -23.44
CA ALA A 286 13.50 28.42 -22.44
C ALA A 286 12.45 29.52 -22.57
N CYS A 287 12.88 30.78 -22.70
CA CYS A 287 11.99 31.93 -22.86
C CYS A 287 11.13 31.83 -24.12
N GLN A 288 11.72 31.40 -25.25
CA GLN A 288 11.00 31.32 -26.52
C GLN A 288 9.90 30.26 -26.53
N ASN A 289 10.08 29.18 -25.76
CA ASN A 289 9.21 28.01 -25.69
C ASN A 289 8.38 27.92 -24.39
N LYS A 290 8.15 29.05 -23.70
CA LYS A 290 7.30 29.14 -22.49
C LYS A 290 7.71 28.17 -21.34
N GLY A 291 9.00 27.92 -21.16
CA GLY A 291 9.53 26.94 -20.21
C GLY A 291 10.40 27.53 -19.09
N THR A 292 9.91 28.55 -18.39
CA THR A 292 10.53 29.10 -17.17
C THR A 292 9.88 28.47 -15.93
N GLU A 293 10.60 28.03 -14.90
CA GLU A 293 10.05 27.49 -13.63
C GLU A 293 9.03 26.33 -13.76
N TYR A 294 9.52 25.09 -13.69
CA TYR A 294 8.79 23.86 -14.07
C TYR A 294 7.39 23.69 -13.44
N LEU A 295 7.28 23.57 -12.11
CA LEU A 295 6.00 23.22 -11.46
C LEU A 295 4.99 24.37 -11.55
N ASP A 296 5.42 25.60 -11.28
CA ASP A 296 4.59 26.80 -11.35
C ASP A 296 4.05 27.08 -12.77
N VAL A 297 4.78 26.63 -13.81
CA VAL A 297 4.34 26.76 -15.19
C VAL A 297 3.35 25.68 -15.60
N LEU A 298 3.44 24.47 -15.05
CA LEU A 298 2.50 23.39 -15.37
C LEU A 298 1.11 23.61 -14.75
N GLY A 299 1.01 24.28 -13.61
CA GLY A 299 -0.28 24.63 -12.99
C GLY A 299 -1.07 25.73 -13.71
N ARG A 300 -0.42 26.60 -14.51
CA ARG A 300 -1.08 27.79 -15.09
C ARG A 300 -2.31 27.50 -15.95
N PRO A 301 -2.29 26.50 -16.87
CA PRO A 301 -3.48 26.15 -17.63
C PRO A 301 -4.65 25.69 -16.75
N MET A 302 -4.36 24.99 -15.65
CA MET A 302 -5.38 24.57 -14.69
C MET A 302 -5.99 25.77 -13.98
N VAL A 303 -5.16 26.73 -13.55
CA VAL A 303 -5.65 27.98 -12.92
C VAL A 303 -6.55 28.76 -13.89
N LEU A 304 -6.18 28.82 -15.18
CA LEU A 304 -6.97 29.50 -16.22
C LEU A 304 -8.28 28.80 -16.55
N ALA A 305 -8.33 27.47 -16.44
CA ALA A 305 -9.56 26.69 -16.61
C ALA A 305 -10.59 26.93 -15.48
N GLY A 306 -10.16 27.54 -14.38
CA GLY A 306 -11.03 27.98 -13.29
C GLY A 306 -11.74 26.80 -12.63
N ASP A 307 -13.05 26.90 -12.43
CA ASP A 307 -13.81 25.89 -11.69
C ASP A 307 -13.87 24.53 -12.42
N LYS A 308 -13.64 24.48 -13.73
CA LYS A 308 -13.53 23.21 -14.47
C LYS A 308 -12.31 22.37 -14.08
N ALA A 309 -11.25 23.01 -13.58
CA ALA A 309 -10.04 22.32 -13.11
C ALA A 309 -10.12 21.89 -11.64
N LYS A 310 -11.17 22.29 -10.91
CA LYS A 310 -11.40 21.88 -9.52
C LYS A 310 -12.11 20.54 -9.48
N GLN A 311 -11.40 19.49 -9.87
CA GLN A 311 -11.86 18.12 -9.75
C GLN A 311 -11.04 17.43 -8.67
N VAL A 312 -11.71 16.66 -7.81
CA VAL A 312 -11.03 15.87 -6.80
C VAL A 312 -10.30 14.74 -7.51
N GLN A 313 -9.01 14.60 -7.23
CA GLN A 313 -8.18 13.51 -7.74
C GLN A 313 -7.69 12.65 -6.58
N TRP A 314 -7.80 11.35 -6.74
CA TRP A 314 -7.36 10.37 -5.75
C TRP A 314 -5.98 9.84 -6.09
N THR A 315 -5.13 9.74 -5.08
CA THR A 315 -3.79 9.18 -5.24
C THR A 315 -3.77 7.67 -5.30
N ASN A 316 -2.66 7.12 -5.79
CA ASN A 316 -2.28 5.74 -5.52
C ASN A 316 -2.11 5.49 -4.01
N VAL A 317 -2.20 4.23 -3.60
CA VAL A 317 -1.99 3.85 -2.20
C VAL A 317 -0.56 4.15 -1.78
N TYR A 318 -0.38 4.81 -0.64
CA TYR A 318 0.94 5.08 -0.09
C TYR A 318 0.93 4.99 1.44
N LEU A 319 2.12 4.97 2.04
CA LEU A 319 2.26 4.99 3.50
C LEU A 319 2.19 6.42 4.01
N ASP A 320 1.29 6.68 4.96
CA ASP A 320 1.16 7.98 5.59
C ASP A 320 2.47 8.41 6.28
N ALA A 321 2.80 9.69 6.15
CA ALA A 321 3.96 10.32 6.78
C ALA A 321 3.86 10.34 8.31
N LEU A 322 2.64 10.35 8.85
CA LEU A 322 2.35 10.26 10.27
C LEU A 322 1.99 8.83 10.72
N GLU A 323 2.48 7.82 9.98
CA GLU A 323 2.40 6.41 10.37
C GLU A 323 0.98 5.85 10.60
N LEU A 324 -0.06 6.48 10.03
CA LEU A 324 -1.44 5.97 10.09
C LEU A 324 -1.60 4.60 9.40
N GLY A 325 -0.75 4.32 8.41
CA GLY A 325 -0.79 3.08 7.64
C GLY A 325 -0.89 3.35 6.14
N LEU A 326 -1.56 2.46 5.41
CA LEU A 326 -1.82 2.65 3.99
C LEU A 326 -3.03 3.57 3.81
N VAL A 327 -2.84 4.65 3.05
CA VAL A 327 -3.85 5.67 2.80
C VAL A 327 -3.94 6.00 1.32
N ILE A 328 -5.08 6.57 0.93
CA ILE A 328 -5.23 7.38 -0.30
C ILE A 328 -5.63 8.79 0.10
N THR A 329 -5.25 9.77 -0.70
CA THR A 329 -5.57 11.18 -0.44
C THR A 329 -6.42 11.73 -1.57
N GLY A 330 -7.56 12.32 -1.23
CA GLY A 330 -8.34 13.13 -2.14
C GLY A 330 -7.74 14.54 -2.20
N THR A 331 -7.34 14.97 -3.39
CA THR A 331 -6.57 16.21 -3.59
C THR A 331 -7.37 17.24 -4.39
N LEU A 332 -7.19 18.52 -4.03
CA LEU A 332 -7.81 19.64 -4.75
C LEU A 332 -6.87 20.86 -4.78
N PRO A 333 -6.60 21.45 -5.96
CA PRO A 333 -5.75 22.63 -6.05
C PRO A 333 -6.44 23.90 -5.55
N VAL A 334 -5.69 24.76 -4.87
CA VAL A 334 -6.12 26.07 -4.39
C VAL A 334 -5.50 27.14 -5.28
N PHE A 335 -6.33 27.96 -5.92
CA PHE A 335 -5.87 28.99 -6.86
C PHE A 335 -5.75 30.36 -6.23
N ASN A 336 -4.70 31.10 -6.58
CA ASN A 336 -4.58 32.50 -6.19
C ASN A 336 -5.50 33.36 -7.07
N ARG A 337 -6.56 33.91 -6.47
CA ARG A 337 -7.56 34.73 -7.18
C ARG A 337 -7.31 36.24 -7.08
N THR A 338 -6.17 36.66 -6.53
CA THR A 338 -5.82 38.09 -6.47
C THR A 338 -5.62 38.66 -7.88
N VAL A 339 -6.02 39.92 -8.04
CA VAL A 339 -5.94 40.66 -9.29
C VAL A 339 -4.88 41.73 -9.12
N ASP A 340 -3.97 41.86 -10.08
CA ASP A 340 -3.00 42.94 -10.09
C ASP A 340 -3.66 44.30 -10.35
N GLN A 341 -2.90 45.38 -10.18
CA GLN A 341 -3.38 46.76 -10.44
C GLN A 341 -3.77 47.00 -11.91
N GLN A 342 -3.39 46.09 -12.82
CA GLN A 342 -3.64 46.16 -14.26
C GLN A 342 -4.82 45.27 -14.68
N GLY A 343 -5.50 44.61 -13.74
CA GLY A 343 -6.65 43.74 -14.00
C GLY A 343 -6.32 42.29 -14.36
N ASN A 344 -5.04 41.89 -14.36
CA ASN A 344 -4.65 40.51 -14.63
C ASN A 344 -4.79 39.66 -13.36
N LYS A 345 -5.46 38.51 -13.51
CA LYS A 345 -5.55 37.50 -12.46
C LYS A 345 -4.23 36.75 -12.32
N ASN A 346 -3.82 36.50 -11.09
CA ASN A 346 -2.67 35.65 -10.80
C ASN A 346 -2.90 34.22 -11.35
N GLN A 347 -1.85 33.65 -11.93
CA GLN A 347 -1.89 32.35 -12.63
C GLN A 347 -1.21 31.22 -11.82
N LEU A 348 -0.97 31.46 -10.53
CA LEU A 348 -0.28 30.52 -9.65
C LEU A 348 -1.27 29.83 -8.71
N ILE A 349 -0.92 28.62 -8.30
CA ILE A 349 -1.58 27.93 -7.21
C ILE A 349 -1.04 28.48 -5.88
N LEU A 350 -1.90 28.62 -4.87
CA LEU A 350 -1.47 28.84 -3.49
C LEU A 350 -0.91 27.55 -2.89
N GLY A 351 -1.45 26.41 -3.33
CA GLY A 351 -1.13 25.11 -2.79
C GLY A 351 -2.17 24.06 -3.18
N VAL A 352 -2.15 22.94 -2.47
CA VAL A 352 -3.06 21.81 -2.66
C VAL A 352 -3.64 21.41 -1.30
N MET A 353 -4.95 21.23 -1.25
CA MET A 353 -5.64 20.63 -0.11
C MET A 353 -5.67 19.12 -0.30
N GLY A 354 -5.46 18.37 0.78
CA GLY A 354 -5.57 16.92 0.85
C GLY A 354 -6.42 16.48 2.03
N VAL A 355 -7.19 15.43 1.84
CA VAL A 355 -7.87 14.70 2.92
C VAL A 355 -7.59 13.21 2.75
N ASP A 356 -7.13 12.58 3.82
CA ASP A 356 -6.76 11.16 3.81
C ASP A 356 -7.96 10.25 4.09
N VAL A 357 -7.98 9.11 3.41
CA VAL A 357 -8.87 7.98 3.68
C VAL A 357 -7.99 6.75 3.92
N SER A 358 -8.17 6.13 5.09
CA SER A 358 -7.46 4.90 5.43
C SER A 358 -8.04 3.73 4.64
N LEU A 359 -7.16 2.83 4.18
CA LEU A 359 -7.61 1.57 3.60
C LEU A 359 -8.38 0.70 4.61
N GLU A 360 -8.20 0.92 5.92
CA GLU A 360 -8.98 0.24 6.96
C GLU A 360 -10.44 0.68 6.97
N ASP A 361 -10.72 1.96 6.73
CA ASP A 361 -12.09 2.47 6.65
C ASP A 361 -12.79 1.95 5.38
N ILE A 362 -12.07 1.86 4.26
CA ILE A 362 -12.57 1.21 3.04
C ILE A 362 -12.86 -0.27 3.30
N LYS A 363 -11.98 -0.97 4.04
CA LYS A 363 -12.20 -2.38 4.40
C LYS A 363 -13.45 -2.60 5.24
N LYS A 364 -13.79 -1.67 6.14
CA LYS A 364 -15.02 -1.72 6.94
C LYS A 364 -16.29 -1.68 6.07
N LEU A 365 -16.24 -1.00 4.93
CA LEU A 365 -17.33 -0.99 3.94
C LEU A 365 -17.43 -2.28 3.12
N THR A 366 -16.42 -3.14 3.17
CA THR A 366 -16.35 -4.42 2.45
C THR A 366 -16.31 -5.61 3.43
N PRO A 367 -17.42 -5.90 4.15
CA PRO A 367 -17.42 -6.90 5.21
C PRO A 367 -17.16 -8.31 4.67
N ARG A 368 -16.05 -8.91 5.11
CA ARG A 368 -15.63 -10.25 4.66
C ARG A 368 -16.29 -11.39 5.42
N PHE A 369 -16.79 -11.18 6.64
CA PHE A 369 -17.31 -12.24 7.52
C PHE A 369 -18.59 -12.92 6.99
N THR A 370 -19.29 -12.30 6.03
CA THR A 370 -20.43 -12.91 5.35
C THR A 370 -19.99 -13.78 4.17
N LEU A 371 -18.74 -13.62 3.73
CA LEU A 371 -18.10 -14.41 2.70
C LEU A 371 -17.37 -15.58 3.36
N CYS A 372 -17.28 -16.70 2.66
CA CYS A 372 -16.37 -17.79 3.04
C CYS A 372 -14.90 -17.29 3.05
N PRO A 373 -13.97 -17.92 3.79
CA PRO A 373 -12.54 -17.58 3.80
C PRO A 373 -11.85 -17.40 2.43
N ASN A 374 -12.36 -18.07 1.39
CA ASN A 374 -11.83 -17.98 0.03
C ASN A 374 -12.50 -16.88 -0.83
N GLY A 375 -13.51 -16.20 -0.29
CA GLY A 375 -14.16 -15.05 -0.91
C GLY A 375 -13.53 -13.74 -0.47
N TYR A 376 -13.34 -12.81 -1.40
CA TYR A 376 -12.73 -11.51 -1.11
C TYR A 376 -13.16 -10.43 -2.11
N TYR A 377 -13.08 -9.19 -1.65
CA TYR A 377 -13.19 -8.02 -2.51
C TYR A 377 -11.82 -7.58 -2.98
N PHE A 378 -11.75 -7.08 -4.21
CA PHE A 378 -10.61 -6.30 -4.67
C PHE A 378 -11.08 -5.09 -5.47
N ALA A 379 -10.32 -4.00 -5.42
CA ALA A 379 -10.60 -2.78 -6.16
C ALA A 379 -9.38 -2.40 -6.98
N ILE A 380 -9.59 -1.91 -8.20
CA ILE A 380 -8.52 -1.43 -9.07
C ILE A 380 -8.75 0.01 -9.50
N ASP A 381 -7.66 0.72 -9.75
CA ASP A 381 -7.65 2.02 -10.40
C ASP A 381 -7.66 1.89 -11.95
N PRO A 382 -7.77 3.01 -12.70
CA PRO A 382 -7.70 3.01 -14.16
C PRO A 382 -6.36 2.55 -14.74
N ASN A 383 -5.30 2.53 -13.93
CA ASN A 383 -4.00 2.02 -14.33
C ASN A 383 -3.90 0.49 -14.12
N GLY A 384 -4.84 -0.12 -13.40
CA GLY A 384 -4.90 -1.53 -13.02
C GLY A 384 -4.15 -1.88 -11.72
N TYR A 385 -3.73 -0.88 -10.95
CA TYR A 385 -3.18 -1.06 -9.61
C TYR A 385 -4.29 -1.37 -8.60
N VAL A 386 -4.01 -2.28 -7.67
CA VAL A 386 -4.96 -2.66 -6.64
C VAL A 386 -5.00 -1.62 -5.52
N LEU A 387 -6.20 -1.09 -5.27
CA LEU A 387 -6.52 -0.27 -4.10
C LEU A 387 -6.82 -1.15 -2.88
N LEU A 388 -7.56 -2.24 -3.11
CA LEU A 388 -7.95 -3.21 -2.09
C LEU A 388 -7.58 -4.61 -2.61
N HIS A 389 -6.79 -5.37 -1.86
CA HIS A 389 -6.54 -6.79 -2.16
C HIS A 389 -6.00 -7.50 -0.89
N PRO A 390 -6.29 -8.80 -0.65
CA PRO A 390 -5.71 -9.55 0.46
C PRO A 390 -4.16 -9.57 0.47
N ASP A 391 -3.54 -9.65 -0.71
CA ASP A 391 -2.08 -9.67 -0.87
C ASP A 391 -1.42 -8.27 -0.89
N LEU A 392 -2.21 -7.20 -0.78
CA LEU A 392 -1.67 -5.84 -0.67
C LEU A 392 -1.07 -5.64 0.73
N LYS A 393 0.25 -5.77 0.83
CA LYS A 393 1.02 -5.59 2.08
C LYS A 393 2.07 -4.49 1.92
N PRO A 394 2.31 -3.67 2.96
CA PRO A 394 3.37 -2.66 2.93
C PRO A 394 4.74 -3.36 2.93
N LYS A 395 5.48 -3.28 1.81
CA LYS A 395 6.79 -3.94 1.67
C LYS A 395 7.91 -3.24 2.45
N ASN A 396 7.88 -1.92 2.60
CA ASN A 396 8.94 -1.13 3.25
C ASN A 396 8.36 0.10 3.98
N ARG A 397 8.46 0.16 5.31
CA ARG A 397 7.92 1.26 6.13
C ARG A 397 8.61 2.63 5.96
N LYS A 398 9.71 2.73 5.22
CA LYS A 398 10.54 3.95 5.09
C LYS A 398 10.61 4.54 3.67
N SER A 399 9.97 3.91 2.69
CA SER A 399 10.01 4.44 1.31
C SER A 399 8.98 5.54 1.13
N GLN A 400 9.35 6.59 0.40
CA GLN A 400 8.41 7.63 -0.06
C GLN A 400 7.70 7.21 -1.36
N GLU A 401 8.07 6.06 -1.93
CA GLU A 401 7.44 5.53 -3.14
C GLU A 401 6.02 5.00 -2.83
N PRO A 402 5.06 5.24 -3.74
CA PRO A 402 3.71 4.67 -3.60
C PRO A 402 3.76 3.14 -3.68
N VAL A 403 2.79 2.49 -3.04
CA VAL A 403 2.62 1.04 -3.04
C VAL A 403 1.77 0.64 -4.25
N THR A 404 2.38 0.67 -5.44
CA THR A 404 1.72 0.27 -6.69
C THR A 404 1.93 -1.22 -6.96
N LEU A 405 0.91 -2.02 -6.62
CA LEU A 405 0.83 -3.44 -6.96
C LEU A 405 -0.22 -3.62 -8.06
N ASP A 406 0.14 -4.22 -9.20
CA ASP A 406 -0.83 -4.53 -10.24
C ASP A 406 -1.68 -5.74 -9.82
N PHE A 407 -2.95 -5.79 -10.24
CA PHE A 407 -3.79 -6.97 -10.09
C PHE A 407 -3.14 -8.25 -10.66
N LEU A 408 -2.47 -8.16 -11.81
CA LEU A 408 -1.79 -9.32 -12.43
C LEU A 408 -0.50 -9.73 -11.70
N ASP A 409 0.04 -8.86 -10.83
CA ASP A 409 1.16 -9.19 -9.95
C ASP A 409 0.67 -9.69 -8.58
N ALA A 410 -0.52 -9.26 -8.14
CA ALA A 410 -1.15 -9.67 -6.90
C ALA A 410 -1.63 -11.12 -6.98
N GLU A 411 -2.19 -11.51 -8.12
CA GLU A 411 -2.65 -12.87 -8.36
C GLU A 411 -1.84 -13.57 -9.47
N LEU A 412 -1.95 -14.91 -9.55
CA LEU A 412 -1.38 -15.64 -10.68
C LEU A 412 -2.06 -15.22 -12.00
N GLU A 413 -1.26 -14.70 -12.93
CA GLU A 413 -1.69 -14.21 -14.25
C GLU A 413 -2.37 -15.31 -15.09
N ASN A 414 -3.41 -14.90 -15.81
CA ASN A 414 -4.16 -15.73 -16.74
C ASN A 414 -4.79 -14.83 -17.81
N ASP A 415 -4.83 -15.27 -19.06
CA ASP A 415 -5.47 -14.55 -20.19
C ASP A 415 -6.88 -14.05 -19.84
N ILE A 416 -7.65 -14.87 -19.09
CA ILE A 416 -9.00 -14.51 -18.63
C ILE A 416 -8.96 -13.32 -17.65
N LYS A 417 -7.98 -13.30 -16.74
CA LYS A 417 -7.80 -12.21 -15.76
C LYS A 417 -7.32 -10.93 -16.43
N VAL A 418 -6.52 -11.02 -17.48
CA VAL A 418 -6.13 -9.87 -18.31
C VAL A 418 -7.36 -9.24 -18.96
N GLU A 419 -8.29 -10.06 -19.47
CA GLU A 419 -9.56 -9.57 -20.02
C GLU A 419 -10.44 -8.91 -18.95
N ILE A 420 -10.55 -9.53 -17.76
CA ILE A 420 -11.31 -8.95 -16.63
C ILE A 420 -10.71 -7.60 -16.21
N ARG A 421 -9.39 -7.53 -16.03
CA ARG A 421 -8.67 -6.29 -15.71
C ARG A 421 -8.96 -5.20 -16.73
N LYS A 422 -8.91 -5.52 -18.02
CA LYS A 422 -9.21 -4.56 -19.09
C LYS A 422 -10.65 -4.05 -19.00
N LYS A 423 -11.62 -4.95 -18.88
CA LYS A 423 -13.04 -4.58 -18.75
C LYS A 423 -13.33 -3.70 -17.54
N MET A 424 -12.68 -4.00 -16.40
CA MET A 424 -12.78 -3.19 -15.20
C MET A 424 -12.15 -1.80 -15.37
N ILE A 425 -11.02 -1.68 -16.06
CA ILE A 425 -10.40 -0.38 -16.38
C ILE A 425 -11.28 0.43 -17.32
N ASP A 426 -11.90 -0.23 -18.30
CA ASP A 426 -12.84 0.40 -19.24
C ASP A 426 -14.19 0.77 -18.57
N GLY A 427 -14.38 0.48 -17.27
CA GLY A 427 -15.57 0.81 -16.49
C GLY A 427 -16.78 -0.09 -16.77
N GLU A 428 -16.58 -1.23 -17.44
CA GLU A 428 -17.64 -2.18 -17.74
C GLU A 428 -18.00 -3.03 -16.51
N SER A 429 -19.28 -3.36 -16.37
CA SER A 429 -19.74 -4.32 -15.36
C SER A 429 -19.86 -5.71 -15.97
N GLY A 430 -19.56 -6.74 -15.19
CA GLY A 430 -19.62 -8.11 -15.69
C GLY A 430 -19.45 -9.18 -14.63
N GLU A 431 -19.68 -10.41 -15.07
CA GLU A 431 -19.46 -11.63 -14.29
C GLU A 431 -18.74 -12.65 -15.15
N ARG A 432 -17.81 -13.40 -14.55
CA ARG A 432 -17.13 -14.51 -15.21
C ARG A 432 -16.76 -15.60 -14.23
N THR A 433 -17.18 -16.82 -14.53
CA THR A 433 -16.78 -18.03 -13.80
C THR A 433 -15.76 -18.83 -14.60
N PHE A 434 -14.63 -19.16 -13.98
CA PHE A 434 -13.59 -19.98 -14.59
C PHE A 434 -12.73 -20.69 -13.56
N LYS A 435 -12.03 -21.74 -13.99
CA LYS A 435 -11.07 -22.46 -13.17
C LYS A 435 -9.73 -21.73 -13.20
N THR A 436 -9.24 -21.33 -12.03
CA THR A 436 -7.95 -20.64 -11.86
C THR A 436 -7.08 -21.35 -10.83
N LEU A 437 -5.78 -21.09 -10.91
CA LEU A 437 -4.83 -21.44 -9.87
C LEU A 437 -4.88 -20.38 -8.76
N VAL A 438 -4.93 -20.83 -7.52
CA VAL A 438 -4.96 -20.00 -6.31
C VAL A 438 -3.71 -20.31 -5.51
N LYS A 439 -2.90 -19.28 -5.26
CA LYS A 439 -1.71 -19.39 -4.42
C LYS A 439 -2.15 -19.53 -2.95
N SER A 440 -1.52 -20.44 -2.21
CA SER A 440 -1.81 -20.58 -0.78
C SER A 440 -1.27 -19.41 0.04
N GLN A 441 -1.88 -19.16 1.21
CA GLN A 441 -1.50 -18.06 2.11
C GLN A 441 -0.03 -18.13 2.57
N ASP A 442 0.48 -19.35 2.75
CA ASP A 442 1.87 -19.62 3.13
C ASP A 442 2.84 -19.69 1.94
N GLU A 443 2.35 -19.43 0.73
CA GLU A 443 3.11 -19.39 -0.52
C GLU A 443 3.78 -20.73 -0.93
N ARG A 444 3.39 -21.84 -0.29
CA ARG A 444 3.99 -23.17 -0.54
C ARG A 444 3.19 -24.05 -1.50
N TYR A 445 1.91 -23.76 -1.69
CA TYR A 445 0.99 -24.58 -2.46
C TYR A 445 0.25 -23.75 -3.50
N ILE A 446 -0.21 -24.44 -4.54
CA ILE A 446 -1.10 -23.90 -5.56
C ILE A 446 -2.25 -24.88 -5.70
N ASP A 447 -3.45 -24.42 -5.44
CA ASP A 447 -4.68 -25.21 -5.56
C ASP A 447 -5.48 -24.74 -6.77
N LYS A 448 -6.19 -25.67 -7.43
CA LYS A 448 -7.03 -25.34 -8.59
C LYS A 448 -8.47 -25.12 -8.12
N GLY A 449 -8.91 -23.88 -8.09
CA GLY A 449 -10.25 -23.49 -7.65
C GLY A 449 -11.15 -23.04 -8.80
N ASN A 450 -12.45 -23.33 -8.70
CA ASN A 450 -13.45 -22.65 -9.53
C ASN A 450 -13.87 -21.36 -8.85
N ARG A 451 -13.68 -20.22 -9.54
CA ARG A 451 -13.95 -18.89 -9.00
C ARG A 451 -14.88 -18.13 -9.93
N THR A 452 -15.83 -17.43 -9.34
CA THR A 452 -16.68 -16.45 -10.01
C THR A 452 -16.18 -15.07 -9.62
N TYR A 453 -15.78 -14.30 -10.63
CA TYR A 453 -15.41 -12.89 -10.50
C TYR A 453 -16.60 -12.06 -10.97
N THR A 454 -17.06 -11.14 -10.15
CA THR A 454 -18.12 -10.17 -10.49
C THR A 454 -17.60 -8.78 -10.22
N TRP A 455 -17.75 -7.85 -11.16
CA TRP A 455 -17.18 -6.51 -11.05
C TRP A 455 -18.12 -5.42 -11.57
N THR A 456 -17.94 -4.22 -11.05
CA THR A 456 -18.70 -3.01 -11.41
C THR A 456 -17.87 -1.76 -11.14
N ALA A 457 -18.13 -0.68 -11.88
CA ALA A 457 -17.55 0.63 -11.60
C ALA A 457 -18.15 1.25 -10.32
N VAL A 458 -17.34 2.00 -9.58
CA VAL A 458 -17.77 2.75 -8.39
C VAL A 458 -18.22 4.14 -8.83
N ASN A 459 -19.53 4.39 -8.76
CA ASN A 459 -20.13 5.64 -9.18
C ASN A 459 -19.50 6.85 -8.47
N GLY A 460 -19.11 7.86 -9.25
CA GLY A 460 -18.50 9.10 -8.73
C GLY A 460 -16.97 9.07 -8.61
N THR A 461 -16.33 7.95 -8.96
CA THR A 461 -14.87 7.80 -9.01
C THR A 461 -14.46 7.00 -10.24
N ASP A 462 -13.15 6.95 -10.51
CA ASP A 462 -12.58 6.14 -11.59
C ASP A 462 -12.18 4.71 -11.12
N TYR A 463 -12.59 4.31 -9.91
CA TYR A 463 -12.31 2.98 -9.38
C TYR A 463 -13.33 1.94 -9.84
N SER A 464 -12.88 0.70 -9.99
CA SER A 464 -13.74 -0.47 -10.22
C SER A 464 -13.58 -1.47 -9.07
N LEU A 465 -14.71 -1.91 -8.51
CA LEU A 465 -14.77 -2.89 -7.43
C LEU A 465 -15.17 -4.26 -7.98
N ALA A 466 -14.52 -5.30 -7.50
CA ALA A 466 -14.82 -6.67 -7.80
C ALA A 466 -14.95 -7.53 -6.54
N LEU A 467 -15.73 -8.59 -6.68
CA LEU A 467 -15.95 -9.62 -5.69
C LEU A 467 -15.60 -10.97 -6.31
N VAL A 468 -14.76 -11.72 -5.62
CA VAL A 468 -14.38 -13.09 -5.98
C VAL A 468 -15.05 -14.04 -5.02
N LEU A 469 -15.80 -15.01 -5.56
CA LEU A 469 -16.46 -16.05 -4.78
C LEU A 469 -16.15 -17.46 -5.32
N PRO A 470 -15.89 -18.43 -4.43
CA PRO A 470 -16.03 -19.84 -4.77
C PRO A 470 -17.48 -20.20 -5.08
N SER A 471 -17.70 -21.17 -5.97
CA SER A 471 -19.06 -21.64 -6.30
C SER A 471 -19.84 -22.21 -5.10
N TYR A 472 -19.15 -22.71 -4.08
CA TYR A 472 -19.75 -23.24 -2.85
C TYR A 472 -20.03 -22.15 -1.78
N SER A 473 -19.68 -20.89 -2.05
CA SER A 473 -19.84 -19.76 -1.11
C SER A 473 -21.03 -18.85 -1.44
N PHE A 474 -21.92 -19.24 -2.36
CA PHE A 474 -23.10 -18.45 -2.70
C PHE A 474 -24.17 -18.42 -1.59
N TYR A 475 -24.04 -19.30 -0.60
CA TYR A 475 -24.90 -19.34 0.57
C TYR A 475 -24.05 -19.24 1.83
N TYR A 476 -24.57 -18.54 2.84
CA TYR A 476 -23.94 -18.41 4.15
C TYR A 476 -24.97 -18.68 5.25
N ILE A 477 -24.49 -19.07 6.43
CA ILE A 477 -25.34 -19.33 7.59
C ILE A 477 -25.53 -18.01 8.35
N LYS A 478 -26.76 -17.48 8.31
CA LYS A 478 -27.19 -16.41 9.21
C LYS A 478 -27.90 -17.01 10.41
N ALA A 479 -27.28 -16.90 11.58
CA ALA A 479 -27.91 -17.34 12.81
C ALA A 479 -29.07 -16.40 13.17
N LYS A 480 -30.26 -16.96 13.41
CA LYS A 480 -31.42 -16.25 13.94
C LYS A 480 -31.75 -16.85 15.30
N ILE A 481 -31.28 -16.22 16.35
CA ILE A 481 -31.66 -16.56 17.73
C ILE A 481 -32.61 -15.45 18.18
N GLU A 482 -33.92 -15.66 17.98
CA GLU A 482 -34.96 -14.69 18.33
C GLU A 482 -35.36 -14.78 19.82
N GLU A 483 -35.01 -15.88 20.49
CA GLU A 483 -35.24 -16.04 21.92
C GLU A 483 -34.13 -15.36 22.74
N PRO A 484 -34.44 -14.72 23.90
CA PRO A 484 -33.40 -14.29 24.83
C PRO A 484 -32.51 -15.49 25.18
N ILE A 485 -31.19 -15.29 25.29
CA ILE A 485 -30.20 -16.37 25.44
C ILE A 485 -30.52 -17.33 26.60
N THR A 486 -31.20 -16.82 27.63
CA THR A 486 -31.75 -17.59 28.76
C THR A 486 -32.89 -18.55 28.39
N GLN A 487 -33.71 -18.27 27.36
CA GLN A 487 -34.72 -19.19 26.81
C GLN A 487 -34.14 -20.10 25.71
N ALA A 488 -33.21 -19.59 24.89
CA ALA A 488 -32.47 -20.41 23.93
C ALA A 488 -31.64 -21.52 24.60
N ARG A 489 -31.19 -21.29 25.85
CA ARG A 489 -30.61 -22.29 26.76
C ARG A 489 -31.51 -23.50 27.04
N CYS A 490 -32.83 -23.36 26.91
CA CYS A 490 -33.82 -24.37 27.30
C CYS A 490 -34.50 -25.10 26.12
N ASN A 491 -34.73 -24.44 24.98
CA ASN A 491 -35.56 -25.01 23.91
C ASN A 491 -34.79 -25.85 22.85
N PHE A 492 -33.50 -25.56 22.60
CA PHE A 492 -32.78 -26.19 21.48
C PHE A 492 -31.92 -27.41 21.82
N GLY A 493 -31.79 -27.81 23.10
CA GLY A 493 -30.92 -28.92 23.52
C GLY A 493 -29.41 -28.67 23.35
N LEU A 494 -29.02 -27.72 22.50
CA LEU A 494 -27.72 -27.09 22.42
C LEU A 494 -27.55 -26.16 23.63
N LYS A 495 -26.69 -26.51 24.59
CA LYS A 495 -26.19 -25.56 25.56
C LYS A 495 -25.40 -24.47 24.82
N LEU A 496 -26.09 -23.42 24.36
CA LEU A 496 -25.51 -22.12 23.98
C LEU A 496 -24.93 -21.47 25.24
N ASN A 497 -23.87 -22.07 25.76
CA ASN A 497 -23.20 -21.62 26.97
C ASN A 497 -21.92 -20.90 26.54
N SER A 498 -21.88 -19.58 26.76
CA SER A 498 -20.62 -18.81 26.79
C SER A 498 -19.60 -19.45 27.74
N GLU A 499 -20.06 -20.24 28.72
CA GLU A 499 -19.22 -21.06 29.61
C GLU A 499 -18.29 -22.02 28.85
N THR A 500 -18.67 -22.49 27.66
CA THR A 500 -17.80 -23.37 26.84
C THR A 500 -16.58 -22.65 26.29
N LEU A 501 -16.58 -21.31 26.29
CA LEU A 501 -15.46 -20.46 25.89
C LEU A 501 -14.59 -20.06 27.08
N LYS A 502 -14.95 -20.43 28.32
CA LYS A 502 -14.19 -20.08 29.53
C LYS A 502 -12.98 -21.01 29.68
N ILE A 503 -11.84 -20.40 30.02
CA ILE A 503 -10.56 -21.10 30.16
C ILE A 503 -10.64 -22.25 31.18
N ASP A 504 -11.41 -22.06 32.26
CA ASP A 504 -11.61 -23.07 33.30
C ASP A 504 -12.22 -24.38 32.78
N HIS A 505 -12.91 -24.33 31.64
CA HIS A 505 -13.60 -25.48 31.04
C HIS A 505 -12.80 -26.13 29.90
N PHE A 506 -11.58 -25.66 29.61
CA PHE A 506 -10.76 -26.19 28.51
C PHE A 506 -10.32 -27.63 28.70
N ASP A 507 -10.29 -28.14 29.94
CA ASP A 507 -9.97 -29.55 30.20
C ASP A 507 -11.04 -30.49 29.61
N GLU A 508 -12.31 -30.04 29.58
CA GLU A 508 -13.43 -30.80 29.02
C GLU A 508 -13.74 -30.38 27.58
N ALA A 509 -13.70 -29.07 27.27
CA ALA A 509 -14.11 -28.51 25.99
C ALA A 509 -12.98 -28.43 24.93
N GLY A 510 -11.73 -28.62 25.34
CA GLY A 510 -10.54 -28.36 24.53
C GLY A 510 -10.06 -26.91 24.60
N TYR A 511 -8.80 -26.68 24.22
CA TYR A 511 -8.23 -25.35 24.14
C TYR A 511 -8.91 -24.56 23.03
N THR A 512 -9.57 -23.45 23.37
CA THR A 512 -10.37 -22.68 22.43
C THR A 512 -9.73 -21.34 22.11
N PHE A 513 -9.57 -21.04 20.83
CA PHE A 513 -9.19 -19.75 20.29
C PHE A 513 -10.40 -19.06 19.66
N ILE A 514 -10.41 -17.73 19.74
CA ILE A 514 -11.41 -16.88 19.08
C ILE A 514 -10.72 -15.93 18.09
N ALA A 515 -11.25 -15.79 16.89
CA ALA A 515 -10.70 -14.91 15.88
C ALA A 515 -10.72 -13.45 16.38
N PRO A 516 -9.60 -12.71 16.31
CA PRO A 516 -9.47 -11.33 16.81
C PRO A 516 -10.20 -10.31 15.91
N ARG A 517 -11.54 -10.36 15.91
CA ARG A 517 -12.42 -9.52 15.10
C ARG A 517 -13.06 -8.41 15.96
N GLU A 518 -13.45 -7.31 15.33
CA GLU A 518 -14.23 -6.24 15.97
C GLU A 518 -15.70 -6.70 16.17
N TYR A 519 -15.92 -7.60 17.14
CA TYR A 519 -17.27 -8.06 17.49
C TYR A 519 -18.12 -6.94 18.11
N CYS A 520 -17.49 -6.13 18.96
CA CYS A 520 -18.09 -5.01 19.68
C CYS A 520 -17.07 -3.88 19.79
N ASN A 521 -17.52 -2.63 19.68
CA ASN A 521 -16.63 -1.46 19.72
C ASN A 521 -15.86 -1.32 21.04
N ASP A 522 -16.46 -1.80 22.14
CA ASP A 522 -15.90 -1.68 23.50
C ASP A 522 -14.85 -2.76 23.81
N VAL A 523 -14.76 -3.82 23.01
CA VAL A 523 -13.82 -4.93 23.21
C VAL A 523 -12.60 -4.71 22.32
N LYS A 524 -11.49 -4.26 22.92
CA LYS A 524 -10.24 -4.05 22.19
C LYS A 524 -9.67 -5.38 21.70
N VAL A 525 -9.31 -5.41 20.42
CA VAL A 525 -8.60 -6.54 19.81
C VAL A 525 -7.18 -6.61 20.37
N SER A 526 -6.83 -7.74 21.01
CA SER A 526 -5.46 -7.99 21.52
C SER A 526 -4.72 -8.99 20.62
N VAL A 527 -3.41 -8.82 20.52
CA VAL A 527 -2.50 -9.78 19.87
C VAL A 527 -2.45 -11.09 20.68
N ASN A 528 -2.60 -11.00 22.00
CA ASN A 528 -2.70 -12.16 22.87
C ASN A 528 -4.13 -12.69 22.87
N ASN A 529 -4.33 -13.87 22.26
CA ASN A 529 -5.67 -14.44 22.10
C ASN A 529 -6.35 -14.76 23.43
N THR A 530 -5.59 -15.20 24.43
CA THR A 530 -6.12 -15.54 25.76
C THR A 530 -6.67 -14.32 26.47
N GLU A 531 -5.96 -13.19 26.39
CA GLU A 531 -6.43 -11.91 26.92
C GLU A 531 -7.69 -11.44 26.18
N PHE A 532 -7.68 -11.53 24.85
CA PHE A 532 -8.84 -11.15 24.03
C PHE A 532 -10.08 -12.00 24.35
N LEU A 533 -9.91 -13.31 24.52
CA LEU A 533 -10.98 -14.24 24.88
C LEU A 533 -11.56 -13.94 26.27
N LEU A 534 -10.71 -13.61 27.25
CA LEU A 534 -11.15 -13.20 28.59
C LEU A 534 -11.98 -11.92 28.54
N ASN A 535 -11.49 -10.89 27.84
CA ASN A 535 -12.19 -9.62 27.66
C ASN A 535 -13.52 -9.81 26.94
N PHE A 536 -13.56 -10.66 25.91
CA PHE A 536 -14.79 -10.99 25.19
C PHE A 536 -15.80 -11.70 26.09
N ASN A 537 -15.38 -12.72 26.83
CA ASN A 537 -16.27 -13.45 27.75
C ASN A 537 -16.79 -12.56 28.88
N GLU A 538 -15.93 -11.73 29.49
CA GLU A 538 -16.34 -10.78 30.52
C GLU A 538 -17.37 -9.77 30.00
N PHE A 539 -17.20 -9.33 28.75
CA PHE A 539 -18.14 -8.42 28.11
C PHE A 539 -19.50 -9.08 27.86
N ILE A 540 -19.52 -10.31 27.32
CA ILE A 540 -20.76 -11.05 27.04
C ILE A 540 -21.48 -11.50 28.32
N ASP A 541 -20.75 -11.75 29.40
CA ASP A 541 -21.34 -12.06 30.71
C ASP A 541 -22.02 -10.83 31.35
N ARG A 542 -21.53 -9.62 31.06
CA ARG A 542 -22.08 -8.35 31.58
C ARG A 542 -23.15 -7.73 30.69
N ASN A 543 -23.02 -7.90 29.38
CA ASN A 543 -23.87 -7.26 28.38
C ASN A 543 -24.59 -8.30 27.53
N THR A 544 -25.84 -7.99 27.16
CA THR A 544 -26.56 -8.83 26.20
C THR A 544 -25.93 -8.72 24.81
N PRO A 545 -25.76 -9.82 24.05
CA PRO A 545 -25.30 -9.82 22.65
C PRO A 545 -26.08 -8.95 21.66
N ASN A 546 -27.28 -8.49 22.04
CA ASN A 546 -28.08 -7.54 21.27
C ASN A 546 -27.76 -6.08 21.62
N SER A 547 -26.63 -5.80 22.29
CA SER A 547 -26.25 -4.44 22.60
C SER A 547 -26.00 -3.64 21.32
N PRO A 548 -26.37 -2.35 21.28
CA PRO A 548 -26.18 -1.52 20.10
C PRO A 548 -24.70 -1.25 19.77
N SER A 549 -23.78 -1.56 20.68
CA SER A 549 -22.34 -1.45 20.47
C SER A 549 -21.69 -2.67 19.81
N CYS A 550 -22.48 -3.71 19.49
CA CYS A 550 -22.00 -4.97 18.92
C CYS A 550 -22.60 -5.29 17.55
N ASN A 551 -21.84 -6.01 16.73
CA ASN A 551 -22.38 -6.68 15.55
C ASN A 551 -23.06 -8.00 15.98
N THR A 552 -24.38 -7.92 16.18
CA THR A 552 -25.20 -9.03 16.66
C THR A 552 -25.05 -10.30 15.81
N ASP A 553 -25.01 -10.17 14.47
CA ASP A 553 -24.88 -11.33 13.57
C ASP A 553 -23.54 -12.07 13.80
N MET A 554 -22.44 -11.34 14.01
CA MET A 554 -21.13 -11.93 14.28
C MET A 554 -21.06 -12.60 15.65
N VAL A 555 -21.52 -11.93 16.71
CA VAL A 555 -21.50 -12.47 18.08
C VAL A 555 -22.35 -13.73 18.18
N ILE A 556 -23.57 -13.70 17.64
CA ILE A 556 -24.46 -14.85 17.65
C ILE A 556 -23.86 -16.01 16.84
N ARG A 557 -23.20 -15.73 15.70
CA ARG A 557 -22.55 -16.77 14.92
C ARG A 557 -21.42 -17.46 15.69
N VAL A 558 -20.58 -16.71 16.40
CA VAL A 558 -19.52 -17.27 17.26
C VAL A 558 -20.10 -18.17 18.34
N LEU A 559 -21.16 -17.72 19.02
CA LEU A 559 -21.80 -18.49 20.10
C LEU A 559 -22.45 -19.78 19.58
N LEU A 560 -23.04 -19.73 18.38
CA LEU A 560 -23.58 -20.91 17.71
C LEU A 560 -22.47 -21.91 17.37
N ASP A 561 -21.39 -21.45 16.75
CA ASP A 561 -20.23 -22.27 16.40
C ASP A 561 -19.56 -22.87 17.66
N ALA A 562 -19.50 -22.13 18.76
CA ALA A 562 -19.04 -22.62 20.05
C ALA A 562 -19.91 -23.78 20.57
N GLY A 563 -21.24 -23.68 20.41
CA GLY A 563 -22.17 -24.76 20.76
C GLY A 563 -21.91 -26.04 19.95
N PHE A 564 -21.82 -25.93 18.62
CA PHE A 564 -21.58 -27.07 17.73
C PHE A 564 -20.23 -27.74 17.98
N THR A 565 -19.17 -26.94 18.10
CA THR A 565 -17.82 -27.47 18.37
C THR A 565 -17.72 -28.09 19.75
N ASN A 566 -18.51 -27.62 20.74
CA ASN A 566 -18.58 -28.26 22.04
C ASN A 566 -19.28 -29.61 22.00
N GLU A 567 -20.39 -29.71 21.28
CA GLU A 567 -21.12 -30.97 21.14
C GLU A 567 -20.24 -32.04 20.50
N LEU A 568 -19.46 -31.67 19.47
CA LEU A 568 -18.48 -32.55 18.83
C LEU A 568 -17.45 -33.09 19.84
N VAL A 569 -16.86 -32.21 20.66
CA VAL A 569 -15.86 -32.60 21.66
C VAL A 569 -16.47 -33.55 22.69
N GLN A 570 -17.63 -33.17 23.26
CA GLN A 570 -18.27 -33.90 24.35
C GLN A 570 -18.86 -35.24 23.92
N ASN A 571 -19.45 -35.31 22.72
CA ASN A 571 -20.14 -36.51 22.27
C ASN A 571 -19.23 -37.47 21.49
N TYR A 572 -18.14 -36.98 20.90
CA TYR A 572 -17.30 -37.76 19.99
C TYR A 572 -15.83 -37.82 20.43
N TRP A 573 -15.10 -36.70 20.48
CA TRP A 573 -13.66 -36.71 20.76
C TRP A 573 -13.31 -37.23 22.16
N SER A 574 -14.07 -36.84 23.19
CA SER A 574 -13.86 -37.29 24.57
C SER A 574 -14.03 -38.80 24.76
N LYS A 575 -14.77 -39.46 23.85
CA LYS A 575 -15.08 -40.89 23.91
C LYS A 575 -14.14 -41.75 23.06
N GLN A 576 -13.25 -41.15 22.27
CA GLN A 576 -12.36 -41.84 21.35
C GLN A 576 -10.89 -41.60 21.68
N SER A 577 -10.15 -42.67 22.01
CA SER A 577 -8.68 -42.65 22.03
C SER A 577 -8.16 -43.31 20.76
N LEU A 578 -7.55 -42.52 19.88
CA LEU A 578 -7.02 -42.99 18.60
C LEU A 578 -5.50 -43.11 18.67
N ASN A 579 -4.99 -44.32 18.48
CA ASN A 579 -3.55 -44.57 18.41
C ASN A 579 -2.94 -43.85 17.19
N GLY A 580 -1.94 -42.99 17.41
CA GLY A 580 -1.25 -42.24 16.36
C GLY A 580 -1.82 -40.83 16.08
N VAL A 581 -2.89 -40.43 16.78
CA VAL A 581 -3.44 -39.07 16.75
C VAL A 581 -2.92 -38.31 17.97
N VAL A 582 -2.26 -37.17 17.75
CA VAL A 582 -1.68 -36.33 18.81
C VAL A 582 -2.71 -35.32 19.31
N ALA A 583 -3.45 -34.73 18.37
CA ALA A 583 -4.49 -33.76 18.66
C ALA A 583 -5.60 -33.83 17.62
N GLN A 584 -6.76 -33.32 17.98
CA GLN A 584 -7.91 -33.11 17.11
C GLN A 584 -8.24 -31.63 17.11
N PHE A 585 -8.54 -31.08 15.95
CA PHE A 585 -8.91 -29.67 15.87
C PHE A 585 -10.07 -29.43 14.92
N VAL A 586 -10.79 -28.35 15.20
CA VAL A 586 -11.86 -27.84 14.34
C VAL A 586 -11.68 -26.34 14.22
N VAL A 587 -11.65 -25.85 12.98
CA VAL A 587 -11.58 -24.44 12.62
C VAL A 587 -12.89 -24.08 11.95
N THR A 588 -13.65 -23.14 12.51
CA THR A 588 -14.96 -22.77 11.99
C THR A 588 -14.93 -21.43 11.27
N ASP A 589 -15.89 -21.24 10.36
CA ASP A 589 -16.11 -19.98 9.65
C ASP A 589 -16.48 -18.81 10.58
N GLY A 590 -17.17 -19.09 11.70
CA GLY A 590 -17.52 -18.09 12.71
C GLY A 590 -16.33 -17.55 13.51
N GLY A 591 -15.14 -18.14 13.37
CA GLY A 591 -13.93 -17.65 14.03
C GLY A 591 -13.53 -18.44 15.28
N ILE A 592 -14.09 -19.64 15.51
CA ILE A 592 -13.66 -20.50 16.61
C ILE A 592 -12.66 -21.53 16.09
N THR A 593 -11.54 -21.68 16.81
CA THR A 593 -10.65 -22.83 16.64
C THR A 593 -10.58 -23.59 17.95
N ARG A 594 -10.90 -24.89 17.95
CA ARG A 594 -10.73 -25.74 19.14
C ARG A 594 -9.69 -26.80 18.89
N VAL A 595 -8.83 -27.02 19.87
CA VAL A 595 -7.78 -28.04 19.87
C VAL A 595 -7.95 -28.94 21.09
N TYR A 596 -8.03 -30.25 20.86
CA TYR A 596 -8.22 -31.26 21.90
C TYR A 596 -7.14 -32.34 21.81
N PRO A 597 -6.53 -32.78 22.92
CA PRO A 597 -6.74 -32.30 24.30
C PRO A 597 -6.05 -30.96 24.57
N LYS A 598 -6.39 -30.29 25.68
CA LYS A 598 -5.86 -28.95 26.05
C LYS A 598 -4.34 -28.80 25.92
N ARG A 599 -3.57 -29.83 26.29
CA ARG A 599 -2.10 -29.84 26.19
C ARG A 599 -1.58 -29.57 24.78
N ALA A 600 -2.30 -30.01 23.75
CA ALA A 600 -1.92 -29.77 22.37
C ALA A 600 -2.28 -28.36 21.88
N GLY A 601 -3.12 -27.63 22.62
CA GLY A 601 -3.44 -26.24 22.33
C GLY A 601 -2.27 -25.30 22.58
N ASP A 602 -1.40 -25.63 23.54
CA ASP A 602 -0.19 -24.84 23.83
C ASP A 602 0.84 -24.94 22.68
N ASP A 603 0.86 -26.07 21.96
CA ASP A 603 1.71 -26.31 20.79
C ASP A 603 1.09 -25.77 19.47
N TRP A 604 -0.11 -25.18 19.53
CA TRP A 604 -0.80 -24.64 18.37
C TRP A 604 -0.17 -23.31 17.93
N THR A 605 0.47 -23.31 16.76
CA THR A 605 1.24 -22.16 16.24
C THR A 605 0.54 -21.42 15.10
N GLU A 606 -0.66 -21.85 14.73
CA GLU A 606 -1.41 -21.27 13.61
C GLU A 606 -2.16 -20.01 14.04
N ASN A 607 -2.46 -19.13 13.07
CA ASN A 607 -3.13 -17.86 13.35
C ASN A 607 -4.54 -18.10 13.92
N PRO A 608 -4.93 -17.46 15.03
CA PRO A 608 -6.29 -17.56 15.57
C PRO A 608 -7.36 -16.94 14.65
N GLU A 609 -6.99 -16.02 13.75
CA GLU A 609 -7.90 -15.58 12.69
C GLU A 609 -8.03 -16.68 11.63
N THR A 610 -9.15 -17.38 11.71
CA THR A 610 -9.53 -18.48 10.83
C THR A 610 -9.42 -18.13 9.33
N TYR A 611 -9.70 -16.89 8.94
CA TYR A 611 -9.63 -16.45 7.54
C TYR A 611 -8.19 -16.21 7.05
N GLU A 612 -7.20 -16.29 7.92
CA GLU A 612 -5.78 -16.21 7.57
C GLU A 612 -5.08 -17.59 7.61
N VAL A 613 -5.83 -18.67 7.91
CA VAL A 613 -5.29 -20.03 8.04
C VAL A 613 -5.15 -20.70 6.67
N SER A 614 -3.92 -21.09 6.30
CA SER A 614 -3.62 -21.67 4.99
C SER A 614 -4.32 -23.02 4.76
N PHE A 615 -4.18 -23.98 5.67
CA PHE A 615 -4.76 -25.32 5.48
C PHE A 615 -6.30 -25.29 5.42
N TYR A 616 -6.94 -24.33 6.10
CA TYR A 616 -8.39 -24.18 6.10
C TYR A 616 -8.89 -23.76 4.71
N LYS A 617 -8.30 -22.71 4.13
CA LYS A 617 -8.58 -22.27 2.75
C LYS A 617 -8.41 -23.39 1.73
N ARG A 618 -7.32 -24.15 1.86
CA ARG A 618 -7.01 -25.28 0.98
C ARG A 618 -8.00 -26.44 1.13
N SER A 619 -8.45 -26.71 2.35
CA SER A 619 -9.45 -27.74 2.64
C SER A 619 -10.82 -27.41 2.05
N LEU A 620 -11.16 -26.13 1.92
CA LEU A 620 -12.43 -25.70 1.34
C LEU A 620 -12.49 -25.91 -0.18
N ASP A 621 -11.36 -25.71 -0.87
CA ASP A 621 -11.24 -25.88 -2.33
C ASP A 621 -11.15 -27.33 -2.78
N ASN A 622 -10.78 -28.25 -1.87
CA ASN A 622 -10.55 -29.65 -2.19
C ASN A 622 -11.55 -30.56 -1.46
N ASP A 623 -12.06 -31.60 -2.12
CA ASP A 623 -13.03 -32.52 -1.51
C ASP A 623 -12.34 -33.73 -0.82
N ASN A 624 -11.03 -33.85 -0.99
CA ASN A 624 -10.18 -34.91 -0.42
C ASN A 624 -9.49 -34.46 0.87
N TYR A 625 -8.93 -35.42 1.61
CA TYR A 625 -8.07 -35.13 2.76
C TYR A 625 -6.78 -34.40 2.31
N ILE A 626 -6.52 -33.25 2.92
CA ILE A 626 -5.34 -32.42 2.66
C ILE A 626 -4.31 -32.63 3.76
N PHE A 627 -3.10 -33.01 3.33
CA PHE A 627 -1.94 -33.14 4.20
C PHE A 627 -1.11 -31.87 4.11
N THR A 628 -0.83 -31.26 5.26
CA THR A 628 0.03 -30.07 5.36
C THR A 628 1.37 -30.48 5.94
N ALA A 629 2.43 -30.21 5.19
CA ALA A 629 3.78 -30.55 5.61
C ALA A 629 4.28 -29.54 6.67
N PRO A 630 4.97 -30.00 7.73
CA PRO A 630 5.60 -29.11 8.69
C PRO A 630 6.71 -28.29 8.03
N TYR A 631 7.05 -27.14 8.64
CA TYR A 631 8.14 -26.29 8.15
C TYR A 631 9.50 -26.92 8.46
N TYR A 632 10.44 -26.79 7.52
CA TYR A 632 11.83 -27.18 7.74
C TYR A 632 12.57 -26.00 8.40
N ASN A 633 13.18 -26.22 9.58
CA ASN A 633 13.96 -25.22 10.34
C ASN A 633 13.22 -23.94 10.82
N LYS A 634 12.05 -24.05 11.47
CA LYS A 634 11.57 -22.96 12.35
C LYS A 634 12.20 -23.11 13.74
N SER A 635 12.63 -21.99 14.31
CA SER A 635 13.53 -21.91 15.48
C SER A 635 12.96 -22.34 16.83
N ASP A 636 11.66 -22.66 16.94
CA ASP A 636 11.02 -22.79 18.26
C ASP A 636 10.29 -24.12 18.53
N ALA A 637 10.25 -25.05 17.57
CA ALA A 637 9.76 -26.40 17.82
C ALA A 637 10.46 -27.38 16.89
N SER A 638 10.92 -28.50 17.44
CA SER A 638 11.52 -29.53 16.59
C SER A 638 10.45 -30.04 15.61
N SER A 639 10.79 -30.25 14.34
CA SER A 639 9.86 -30.83 13.34
C SER A 639 9.31 -32.21 13.73
N TYR A 640 9.84 -32.78 14.81
CA TYR A 640 9.43 -34.04 15.41
C TYR A 640 8.24 -33.89 16.35
N GLU A 641 8.06 -32.72 16.98
CA GLU A 641 6.95 -32.41 17.89
C GLU A 641 5.68 -31.95 17.15
N THR A 642 5.84 -31.24 16.02
CA THR A 642 4.75 -30.47 15.38
C THR A 642 3.85 -31.22 14.38
N GLY A 643 4.08 -32.51 14.18
CA GLY A 643 3.14 -33.33 13.42
C GLY A 643 2.94 -33.05 11.93
N ILE A 644 2.35 -34.02 11.24
CA ILE A 644 1.73 -33.79 9.93
C ILE A 644 0.25 -33.55 10.20
N MET A 645 -0.22 -32.37 9.78
CA MET A 645 -1.63 -32.01 9.91
C MET A 645 -2.40 -32.60 8.73
N VAL A 646 -3.53 -33.24 9.04
CA VAL A 646 -4.52 -33.61 8.05
C VAL A 646 -5.72 -32.69 8.25
N SER A 647 -6.35 -32.28 7.16
CA SER A 647 -7.51 -31.38 7.20
C SER A 647 -8.50 -31.73 6.09
N LYS A 648 -9.80 -31.57 6.36
CA LYS A 648 -10.88 -31.74 5.38
C LYS A 648 -12.00 -30.75 5.70
N ALA A 649 -12.63 -30.18 4.68
CA ALA A 649 -13.80 -29.34 4.90
C ALA A 649 -15.02 -30.21 5.25
N VAL A 650 -15.81 -29.74 6.21
CA VAL A 650 -17.13 -30.27 6.50
C VAL A 650 -18.06 -29.84 5.37
N GLU A 651 -18.77 -30.80 4.78
CA GLU A 651 -19.67 -30.58 3.66
C GLU A 651 -21.08 -30.97 4.06
N ILE A 652 -22.01 -30.01 4.04
CA ILE A 652 -23.42 -30.24 4.35
C ILE A 652 -24.32 -29.71 3.24
N THR A 653 -25.46 -30.36 3.03
CA THR A 653 -26.48 -29.89 2.09
C THR A 653 -27.78 -29.65 2.83
N ILE A 654 -28.27 -28.41 2.84
CA ILE A 654 -29.52 -28.01 3.49
C ILE A 654 -30.48 -27.51 2.41
N GLY A 655 -31.62 -28.17 2.23
CA GLY A 655 -32.62 -27.77 1.23
C GLY A 655 -32.07 -27.71 -0.20
N GLY A 656 -31.17 -28.62 -0.56
CA GLY A 656 -30.50 -28.66 -1.88
C GLY A 656 -29.36 -27.64 -2.07
N LYS A 657 -28.99 -26.88 -1.02
CA LYS A 657 -27.90 -25.90 -1.05
C LYS A 657 -26.66 -26.43 -0.34
N LEU A 658 -25.53 -26.39 -1.03
CA LEU A 658 -24.23 -26.79 -0.50
C LEU A 658 -23.67 -25.73 0.45
N LEU A 659 -23.15 -26.15 1.60
CA LEU A 659 -22.46 -25.31 2.58
C LEU A 659 -21.19 -26.01 3.08
N LYS A 660 -20.13 -25.23 3.28
CA LYS A 660 -18.88 -25.68 3.93
C LYS A 660 -18.56 -24.81 5.17
N PRO A 661 -19.18 -25.08 6.33
CA PRO A 661 -19.15 -24.17 7.48
C PRO A 661 -17.91 -24.29 8.38
N ALA A 662 -17.14 -25.37 8.25
CA ALA A 662 -15.96 -25.63 9.08
C ALA A 662 -14.94 -26.50 8.35
N GLY A 663 -13.69 -26.44 8.80
CA GLY A 663 -12.64 -27.40 8.50
C GLY A 663 -12.38 -28.24 9.73
N GLU A 664 -12.49 -29.56 9.59
CA GLU A 664 -12.36 -30.52 10.68
C GLU A 664 -11.38 -31.61 10.26
N MET A 665 -10.32 -31.88 11.05
CA MET A 665 -9.64 -33.19 11.11
C MET A 665 -8.47 -33.22 12.13
N GLN A 666 -7.75 -34.34 12.16
CA GLN A 666 -6.73 -34.77 13.12
C GLN A 666 -5.32 -34.26 12.82
N TRP A 667 -4.61 -33.94 13.90
CA TRP A 667 -3.17 -33.74 14.01
C TRP A 667 -2.50 -35.10 14.30
N SER A 668 -1.55 -35.54 13.46
CA SER A 668 -0.90 -36.85 13.62
C SER A 668 0.64 -36.75 13.68
N THR A 669 1.27 -37.42 14.66
CA THR A 669 2.68 -37.87 14.63
C THR A 669 2.98 -38.89 15.74
N PRO A 670 4.03 -39.75 15.62
CA PRO A 670 5.33 -39.58 14.94
C PRO A 670 5.46 -40.31 13.59
N ARG A 671 6.42 -39.88 12.75
CA ARG A 671 6.89 -40.57 11.53
C ARG A 671 7.09 -42.09 11.74
N TYR A 672 7.45 -42.52 12.96
CA TYR A 672 7.62 -43.92 13.32
C TYR A 672 6.32 -44.74 13.25
N VAL A 673 5.16 -44.19 13.64
CA VAL A 673 3.87 -44.92 13.59
C VAL A 673 3.37 -45.03 12.15
N TRP A 674 3.62 -44.03 11.30
CA TRP A 674 3.36 -44.09 9.86
C TRP A 674 4.36 -44.97 9.09
N GLN A 675 5.60 -45.12 9.57
CA GLN A 675 6.59 -46.03 8.99
C GLN A 675 6.29 -47.50 9.28
N CYS A 676 5.63 -47.83 10.40
CA CYS A 676 5.25 -49.20 10.74
C CYS A 676 4.34 -49.91 9.69
N PRO A 677 3.29 -49.27 9.12
CA PRO A 677 2.49 -49.86 8.04
C PRO A 677 3.11 -49.70 6.62
N PHE A 678 4.16 -48.89 6.46
CA PHE A 678 4.95 -48.80 5.22
C PHE A 678 6.27 -49.60 5.39
N PRO A 679 6.26 -50.94 5.33
CA PRO A 679 7.52 -51.66 5.27
C PRO A 679 8.22 -51.23 3.97
N LEU A 680 9.43 -50.69 4.15
CA LEU A 680 10.43 -50.48 3.11
C LEU A 680 10.58 -51.76 2.26
N ARG A 681 9.78 -51.90 1.18
CA ARG A 681 10.27 -52.57 -0.03
C ARG A 681 11.21 -51.59 -0.69
N VAL A 682 12.45 -51.57 -0.19
CA VAL A 682 13.59 -51.06 -0.95
C VAL A 682 13.61 -51.87 -2.25
N LEU A 683 13.13 -51.27 -3.34
CA LEU A 683 13.57 -51.67 -4.67
C LEU A 683 15.08 -51.50 -4.66
N SER A 684 15.78 -52.64 -4.66
CA SER A 684 17.23 -52.72 -4.74
C SER A 684 17.71 -51.92 -5.96
N PRO A 685 18.60 -50.92 -5.80
CA PRO A 685 19.30 -50.38 -6.94
C PRO A 685 20.27 -51.46 -7.43
N ILE A 686 20.10 -51.87 -8.68
CA ILE A 686 21.12 -52.61 -9.42
C ILE A 686 22.32 -51.66 -9.53
N THR A 687 23.42 -51.94 -8.82
CA THR A 687 24.73 -51.35 -9.11
C THR A 687 25.81 -52.44 -9.15
N PRO A 688 26.81 -52.29 -10.03
CA PRO A 688 27.73 -53.37 -10.39
C PRO A 688 28.80 -53.60 -9.32
N LYS A 689 29.28 -54.85 -9.28
CA LYS A 689 30.35 -55.36 -8.41
C LYS A 689 31.65 -54.53 -8.49
N SER A 690 32.22 -54.20 -7.33
CA SER A 690 33.68 -54.17 -7.15
C SER A 690 34.07 -54.45 -5.68
N ASN A 691 35.21 -55.11 -5.49
CA ASN A 691 35.62 -55.86 -4.31
C ASN A 691 36.17 -55.04 -3.13
N ASN A 692 36.08 -55.67 -1.94
CA ASN A 692 37.08 -55.74 -0.86
C ASN A 692 37.17 -54.62 0.23
N PRO A 693 37.70 -54.94 1.44
CA PRO A 693 36.84 -55.00 2.64
C PRO A 693 37.36 -54.27 3.90
N LYS A 694 36.49 -54.24 4.93
CA LYS A 694 36.74 -54.07 6.38
C LYS A 694 37.44 -52.78 6.87
N VAL A 695 36.69 -51.94 7.58
CA VAL A 695 37.13 -51.33 8.84
C VAL A 695 35.93 -51.23 9.81
N SER A 696 36.10 -51.82 10.98
CA SER A 696 35.24 -51.72 12.15
C SER A 696 35.42 -50.38 12.87
N GLY A 697 34.33 -49.69 13.18
CA GLY A 697 34.34 -48.49 14.02
C GLY A 697 33.02 -48.37 14.78
N GLN A 698 33.09 -48.55 16.09
CA GLN A 698 31.99 -48.41 17.05
C GLN A 698 31.41 -46.98 17.02
N CYS A 699 30.09 -46.85 16.96
CA CYS A 699 29.39 -45.60 17.28
C CYS A 699 28.92 -45.63 18.75
N HIS A 700 29.41 -44.69 19.55
CA HIS A 700 28.75 -44.27 20.78
C HIS A 700 27.59 -43.30 20.45
N PRO A 701 26.53 -43.26 21.28
CA PRO A 701 25.30 -42.54 20.95
C PRO A 701 25.39 -41.05 21.26
N ARG A 702 24.76 -40.25 20.40
CA ARG A 702 24.00 -39.07 20.80
C ARG A 702 22.66 -39.12 20.09
#